data_AF-A0A7C4H4A7-F1
#
_entry.id   AF-A0A7C4H4A7-F1
#
_cell.length_a   1.000
_cell.length_b   1.000
_cell.length_c   1.000
_cell.angle_alpha   90.00
_cell.angle_beta   90.00
_cell.angle_gamma   90.00
#
_symmetry.space_group_name_H-M   'P 1'
#
loop_
_entity.id
_entity.type
_entity.pdbx_description
1 polymer ?
#
loop_
_entity_poly.entity_id
_entity_poly.type
_entity_poly.pdbx_seq_one_letter_code
_entity_poly.pdbx_strand_id
1 'polypeptide(L)'
;MLVSAMRRYTAVLAVILAALLAALHLHPPGAAPSAEAQPVVNWLDLAAAAWGYFAPLYGVSSRGVNYASPSWHYVTDWDLGCYISAIIDAEEIGLLPREGGWGADDRIRKVLHFLSVRPLHPSGVPYWGYNSDTFEPYSSAPSNPSDAGRLLVALYRLKRHRPDLAATIDYVVQRNGFGKFASGVVANGFYAYYIAHGFYFWGFVTPQVEEALRLPEKLRFVKKVNAYGVELPYVEVTMEPILLAIFELNPSPSFFEWAYRAYKAQDNRYLATGKPTAFSEGMLPVPPHYIYEWIVDIYSGDTFTVWNPVSGRLSRTPVVYAKAALGMHAVWSTNYTLFLAQYVMKARTPNGFYEGVDEDGKIIYSITDKTNAMIISAARYALRKSEPPTLQSSQSVTVYAGETTRVEISVTHSLPIPVKLSAKAAAQINVTVSPSEVVTNSTATLTISAEPGAKPGRYEVQITATSPAGNQTSTLSLEVLPPGYELTVKVVDSRGRPVPNATVTAGSRKAFTGLDGVAVIKHLNGRVEVTVAYHGVAVWGPASVEVLQDTALVASCSLYEVHVLAVTPDNRPAPGVLLVVAVEGRELASAVTNATGYATFQRVPGGNVTIYAYTPDKAVLLAEWHVQITGDGEVVDPYIEPPSRE
;
A
#
# COMPACT_ATOMS: atom_id res chain seq x y z
N MET A 1 46.72 34.15 52.26
CA MET A 1 46.58 32.70 51.99
C MET A 1 45.22 32.29 51.42
N LEU A 2 44.10 32.95 51.74
CA LEU A 2 42.78 32.58 51.17
C LEU A 2 42.59 32.86 49.67
N VAL A 3 43.30 33.84 49.09
CA VAL A 3 43.10 34.25 47.69
C VAL A 3 43.74 33.27 46.68
N SER A 4 44.81 32.55 47.06
CA SER A 4 45.42 31.54 46.17
C SER A 4 44.67 30.20 46.19
N ALA A 5 43.99 29.87 47.29
CA ALA A 5 43.13 28.70 47.39
C ALA A 5 41.87 28.83 46.50
N MET A 6 41.23 30.00 46.47
CA MET A 6 40.07 30.24 45.59
C MET A 6 40.41 30.21 44.10
N ARG A 7 41.61 30.68 43.70
CA ARG A 7 42.07 30.61 42.30
C ARG A 7 42.35 29.18 41.83
N ARG A 8 42.81 28.29 42.73
CA ARG A 8 43.01 26.87 42.41
C ARG A 8 41.68 26.11 42.34
N TYR A 9 40.72 26.43 43.21
CA TYR A 9 39.37 25.84 43.14
C TYR A 9 38.58 26.26 41.90
N THR A 10 38.70 27.52 41.45
CA THR A 10 38.04 28.00 40.22
C THR A 10 38.67 27.44 38.95
N ALA A 11 40.00 27.26 38.92
CA ALA A 11 40.67 26.61 37.79
C ALA A 11 40.35 25.12 37.69
N VAL A 12 40.27 24.40 38.83
CA VAL A 12 39.88 22.98 38.86
C VAL A 12 38.40 22.81 38.51
N LEU A 13 37.50 23.70 38.98
CA LEU A 13 36.10 23.68 38.55
C LEU A 13 35.95 24.00 37.05
N ALA A 14 36.74 24.92 36.50
CA ALA A 14 36.68 25.25 35.07
C ALA A 14 37.16 24.09 34.19
N VAL A 15 38.18 23.34 34.62
CA VAL A 15 38.66 22.13 33.92
C VAL A 15 37.68 20.97 34.08
N ILE A 16 37.07 20.79 35.25
CA ILE A 16 36.03 19.78 35.46
C ILE A 16 34.77 20.13 34.68
N LEU A 17 34.36 21.40 34.60
CA LEU A 17 33.21 21.85 33.82
C LEU A 17 33.49 21.77 32.31
N ALA A 18 34.72 22.06 31.85
CA ALA A 18 35.13 21.85 30.47
C ALA A 18 35.23 20.36 30.10
N ALA A 19 35.66 19.50 31.03
CA ALA A 19 35.67 18.05 30.85
C ALA A 19 34.25 17.44 30.91
N LEU A 20 33.34 18.00 31.73
CA LEU A 20 31.91 17.63 31.74
C LEU A 20 31.18 18.14 30.49
N LEU A 21 31.52 19.33 29.97
CA LEU A 21 31.00 19.83 28.69
C LEU A 21 31.54 19.02 27.50
N ALA A 22 32.81 18.58 27.54
CA ALA A 22 33.38 17.67 26.55
C ALA A 22 32.82 16.23 26.67
N ALA A 23 32.52 15.76 27.89
CA ALA A 23 31.86 14.46 28.12
C ALA A 23 30.37 14.48 27.78
N LEU A 24 29.70 15.64 27.83
CA LEU A 24 28.36 15.83 27.26
C LEU A 24 28.37 15.78 25.71
N HIS A 25 29.54 15.86 25.06
CA HIS A 25 29.70 15.74 23.60
C HIS A 25 30.42 14.44 23.18
N LEU A 26 30.65 13.52 24.11
CA LEU A 26 31.16 12.16 23.88
C LEU A 26 30.18 11.13 24.43
N HIS A 27 28.91 11.30 24.09
CA HIS A 27 28.11 10.12 23.80
C HIS A 27 28.45 9.72 22.36
N PRO A 28 28.60 8.43 22.01
CA PRO A 28 28.37 8.07 20.62
C PRO A 28 27.02 8.70 20.26
N PRO A 29 26.82 9.31 19.09
CA PRO A 29 25.48 9.67 18.70
C PRO A 29 24.69 8.35 18.74
N GLY A 30 23.92 8.15 19.82
CA GLY A 30 22.72 7.36 19.75
C GLY A 30 22.01 7.99 18.59
N ALA A 31 21.92 7.25 17.49
CA ALA A 31 21.47 7.75 16.21
C ALA A 31 20.22 8.58 16.48
N ALA A 32 20.36 9.91 16.47
CA ALA A 32 19.20 10.75 16.23
C ALA A 32 18.65 10.15 14.93
N PRO A 33 17.38 9.71 14.88
CA PRO A 33 16.84 9.17 13.66
C PRO A 33 17.15 10.20 12.60
N SER A 34 18.08 9.86 11.70
CA SER A 34 18.40 10.74 10.58
C SER A 34 17.05 10.96 9.92
N ALA A 35 16.57 12.20 9.92
CA ALA A 35 15.27 12.52 9.35
C ALA A 35 15.14 11.75 8.03
N GLU A 36 14.15 10.87 7.93
CA GLU A 36 14.00 10.00 6.76
C GLU A 36 14.04 10.86 5.51
N ALA A 37 14.86 10.47 4.53
CA ALA A 37 15.03 11.27 3.32
C ALA A 37 13.69 11.43 2.59
N GLN A 38 13.33 12.68 2.24
CA GLN A 38 12.09 13.03 1.53
C GLN A 38 12.43 13.74 0.21
N PRO A 39 11.68 13.49 -0.89
CA PRO A 39 10.56 12.55 -1.00
C PRO A 39 11.03 11.09 -1.02
N VAL A 40 10.21 10.19 -0.49
CA VAL A 40 10.53 8.76 -0.48
C VAL A 40 10.42 8.16 -1.88
N VAL A 41 11.31 7.22 -2.19
CA VAL A 41 11.31 6.47 -3.44
C VAL A 41 10.16 5.45 -3.48
N ASN A 42 9.49 5.32 -4.63
CA ASN A 42 8.50 4.27 -4.85
C ASN A 42 9.20 2.94 -5.22
N TRP A 43 9.47 2.11 -4.22
CA TRP A 43 10.20 0.85 -4.39
C TRP A 43 9.52 -0.16 -5.33
N LEU A 44 8.19 -0.24 -5.31
CA LEU A 44 7.46 -1.17 -6.18
C LEU A 44 7.49 -0.71 -7.64
N ASP A 45 7.42 0.59 -7.88
CA ASP A 45 7.55 1.16 -9.22
C ASP A 45 8.97 0.95 -9.79
N LEU A 46 10.01 1.11 -8.96
CA LEU A 46 11.39 0.79 -9.36
C LEU A 46 11.56 -0.70 -9.65
N ALA A 47 11.04 -1.57 -8.78
CA ALA A 47 11.13 -3.01 -8.96
C ALA A 47 10.33 -3.49 -10.18
N ALA A 48 9.16 -2.91 -10.45
CA ALA A 48 8.37 -3.21 -11.64
C ALA A 48 9.12 -2.83 -12.93
N ALA A 49 9.75 -1.64 -12.96
CA ALA A 49 10.59 -1.25 -14.09
C ALA A 49 11.78 -2.20 -14.27
N ALA A 50 12.50 -2.51 -13.19
CA ALA A 50 13.62 -3.46 -13.24
C ALA A 50 13.18 -4.87 -13.67
N TRP A 51 12.03 -5.33 -13.20
CA TRP A 51 11.44 -6.62 -13.58
C TRP A 51 11.12 -6.70 -15.08
N GLY A 52 10.86 -5.57 -15.74
CA GLY A 52 10.70 -5.47 -17.19
C GLY A 52 11.87 -6.08 -17.98
N TYR A 53 13.07 -6.11 -17.41
CA TYR A 53 14.22 -6.82 -17.98
C TYR A 53 13.92 -8.32 -18.19
N PHE A 54 13.28 -8.96 -17.21
CA PHE A 54 13.01 -10.40 -17.23
C PHE A 54 11.74 -10.76 -18.02
N ALA A 55 11.25 -9.85 -18.87
CA ALA A 55 10.19 -10.15 -19.82
C ALA A 55 10.60 -11.29 -20.78
N PRO A 56 9.69 -12.24 -21.09
CA PRO A 56 9.97 -13.30 -22.04
C PRO A 56 10.39 -12.75 -23.40
N LEU A 57 11.40 -13.38 -24.02
CA LEU A 57 12.01 -13.00 -25.30
C LEU A 57 12.74 -11.65 -25.31
N TYR A 58 12.83 -10.95 -24.18
CA TYR A 58 13.65 -9.74 -24.03
C TYR A 58 14.92 -10.01 -23.23
N GLY A 59 14.80 -10.30 -21.93
CA GLY A 59 15.93 -10.70 -21.07
C GLY A 59 15.91 -12.17 -20.67
N VAL A 60 14.94 -12.96 -21.18
CA VAL A 60 14.80 -14.39 -20.91
C VAL A 60 14.47 -15.14 -22.20
N SER A 61 15.18 -16.23 -22.46
CA SER A 61 14.91 -17.08 -23.62
C SER A 61 13.53 -17.73 -23.55
N SER A 62 13.01 -18.21 -24.68
CA SER A 62 11.77 -19.01 -24.71
C SER A 62 11.85 -20.27 -23.83
N ARG A 63 13.08 -20.75 -23.58
CA ARG A 63 13.39 -21.90 -22.72
C ARG A 63 13.48 -21.55 -21.24
N GLY A 64 13.33 -20.27 -20.88
CA GLY A 64 13.24 -19.81 -19.50
C GLY A 64 14.57 -19.54 -18.80
N VAL A 65 15.68 -19.46 -19.55
CA VAL A 65 17.00 -19.08 -19.03
C VAL A 65 17.26 -17.62 -19.36
N ASN A 66 17.72 -16.82 -18.39
CA ASN A 66 17.98 -15.40 -18.62
C ASN A 66 19.16 -15.17 -19.55
N TYR A 67 19.19 -14.01 -20.19
CA TYR A 67 20.39 -13.47 -20.82
C TYR A 67 21.15 -12.63 -19.79
N ALA A 68 22.48 -12.62 -19.85
CA ALA A 68 23.30 -11.68 -19.10
C ALA A 68 23.10 -10.23 -19.60
N SER A 69 22.81 -10.08 -20.90
CA SER A 69 22.33 -8.84 -21.53
C SER A 69 21.47 -9.17 -22.75
N PRO A 70 20.47 -8.35 -23.15
CA PRO A 70 19.68 -8.59 -24.35
C PRO A 70 20.50 -8.62 -25.64
N SER A 71 21.71 -8.03 -25.66
CA SER A 71 22.62 -8.12 -26.80
C SER A 71 23.56 -9.33 -26.75
N TRP A 72 23.55 -10.11 -25.66
CA TRP A 72 24.42 -11.26 -25.45
C TRP A 72 23.61 -12.38 -24.80
N HIS A 73 23.05 -13.26 -25.64
CA HIS A 73 22.14 -14.37 -25.26
C HIS A 73 22.87 -15.56 -24.60
N TYR A 74 23.76 -15.25 -23.67
CA TYR A 74 24.50 -16.22 -22.89
C TYR A 74 24.31 -15.94 -21.40
N VAL A 75 24.62 -16.96 -20.60
CA VAL A 75 24.43 -16.96 -19.15
C VAL A 75 25.60 -17.66 -18.48
N THR A 76 26.05 -17.11 -17.37
CA THR A 76 26.97 -17.74 -16.40
C THR A 76 26.18 -18.23 -15.17
N ASP A 77 26.84 -18.97 -14.27
CA ASP A 77 26.20 -19.34 -13.00
C ASP A 77 25.93 -18.10 -12.11
N TRP A 78 26.71 -17.01 -12.26
CA TRP A 78 26.43 -15.73 -11.58
C TRP A 78 25.09 -15.13 -12.04
N ASP A 79 24.87 -15.11 -13.35
CA ASP A 79 23.66 -14.58 -14.00
C ASP A 79 22.41 -15.37 -13.60
N LEU A 80 22.52 -16.71 -13.55
CA LEU A 80 21.45 -17.58 -13.06
C LEU A 80 21.13 -17.30 -11.59
N GLY A 81 22.15 -17.10 -10.76
CA GLY A 81 21.97 -16.73 -9.35
C GLY A 81 21.21 -15.41 -9.20
N CYS A 82 21.52 -14.43 -10.05
CA CYS A 82 20.80 -13.16 -10.12
C CYS A 82 19.33 -13.36 -10.50
N TYR A 83 19.05 -14.16 -11.53
CA TYR A 83 17.68 -14.37 -11.99
C TYR A 83 16.82 -15.17 -11.00
N ILE A 84 17.36 -16.23 -10.39
CA ILE A 84 16.65 -16.99 -9.34
C ILE A 84 16.30 -16.06 -8.17
N SER A 85 17.26 -15.24 -7.74
CA SER A 85 17.06 -14.27 -6.67
C SER A 85 15.99 -13.23 -7.02
N ALA A 86 16.03 -12.71 -8.25
CA ALA A 86 15.03 -11.76 -8.76
C ALA A 86 13.62 -12.38 -8.82
N ILE A 87 13.48 -13.65 -9.21
CA ILE A 87 12.19 -14.36 -9.20
C ILE A 87 11.63 -14.44 -7.77
N ILE A 88 12.45 -14.86 -6.81
CA ILE A 88 12.04 -14.96 -5.39
C ILE A 88 11.62 -13.58 -4.88
N ASP A 89 12.47 -12.57 -5.08
CA ASP A 89 12.23 -11.23 -4.56
C ASP A 89 10.98 -10.59 -5.20
N ALA A 90 10.75 -10.79 -6.50
CA ALA A 90 9.57 -10.30 -7.20
C ALA A 90 8.27 -11.01 -6.77
N GLU A 91 8.31 -12.31 -6.48
CA GLU A 91 7.18 -13.05 -5.93
C GLU A 91 6.84 -12.54 -4.52
N GLU A 92 7.85 -12.39 -3.66
CA GLU A 92 7.66 -11.95 -2.27
C GLU A 92 7.02 -10.56 -2.14
N ILE A 93 7.32 -9.65 -3.07
CA ILE A 93 6.74 -8.31 -3.10
C ILE A 93 5.49 -8.20 -3.99
N GLY A 94 4.99 -9.32 -4.50
CA GLY A 94 3.74 -9.40 -5.26
C GLY A 94 3.79 -8.89 -6.70
N LEU A 95 4.98 -8.65 -7.27
CA LEU A 95 5.14 -8.29 -8.68
C LEU A 95 5.03 -9.47 -9.64
N LEU A 96 5.36 -10.67 -9.15
CA LEU A 96 5.31 -11.90 -9.93
C LEU A 96 4.29 -12.86 -9.31
N PRO A 97 3.21 -13.26 -10.01
CA PRO A 97 2.34 -14.32 -9.53
C PRO A 97 3.12 -15.64 -9.43
N ARG A 98 2.79 -16.43 -8.40
CA ARG A 98 3.39 -17.74 -8.18
C ARG A 98 3.08 -18.72 -9.32
N GLU A 99 1.81 -18.86 -9.63
CA GLU A 99 1.30 -19.79 -10.64
C GLU A 99 1.10 -19.14 -12.02
N GLY A 100 0.79 -19.96 -13.03
CA GLY A 100 0.53 -19.52 -14.40
C GLY A 100 1.74 -19.59 -15.33
N GLY A 101 1.49 -19.44 -16.64
CA GLY A 101 2.55 -19.36 -17.64
C GLY A 101 3.44 -18.15 -17.37
N TRP A 102 4.76 -18.34 -17.29
CA TRP A 102 5.73 -17.32 -16.87
C TRP A 102 5.54 -16.77 -15.44
N GLY A 103 4.74 -17.43 -14.60
CA GLY A 103 4.77 -17.23 -13.14
C GLY A 103 6.06 -17.75 -12.50
N ALA A 104 6.24 -17.53 -11.19
CA ALA A 104 7.44 -17.93 -10.46
C ALA A 104 7.73 -19.44 -10.61
N ASP A 105 6.72 -20.29 -10.42
CA ASP A 105 6.83 -21.75 -10.53
C ASP A 105 7.32 -22.21 -11.90
N ASP A 106 6.74 -21.64 -12.96
CA ASP A 106 7.07 -21.99 -14.34
C ASP A 106 8.50 -21.57 -14.70
N ARG A 107 8.91 -20.36 -14.30
CA ARG A 107 10.28 -19.86 -14.49
C ARG A 107 11.30 -20.70 -13.74
N ILE A 108 11.05 -21.02 -12.46
CA ILE A 108 11.95 -21.85 -11.67
C ILE A 108 12.06 -23.27 -12.23
N ARG A 109 10.94 -23.90 -12.63
CA ARG A 109 10.98 -25.23 -13.26
C ARG A 109 11.85 -25.25 -14.52
N LYS A 110 11.77 -24.21 -15.36
CA LYS A 110 12.61 -24.07 -16.56
C LYS A 110 14.10 -23.93 -16.22
N VAL A 111 14.45 -23.11 -15.22
CA VAL A 111 15.84 -22.98 -14.75
C VAL A 111 16.36 -24.29 -14.15
N LEU A 112 15.58 -24.97 -13.30
CA LEU A 112 15.97 -26.26 -12.73
C LEU A 112 16.07 -27.36 -13.81
N HIS A 113 15.23 -27.30 -14.83
CA HIS A 113 15.35 -28.18 -16.00
C HIS A 113 16.66 -27.93 -16.76
N PHE A 114 17.02 -26.66 -17.02
CA PHE A 114 18.32 -26.34 -17.61
C PHE A 114 19.48 -26.91 -16.77
N LEU A 115 19.48 -26.68 -15.45
CA LEU A 115 20.53 -27.18 -14.55
C LEU A 115 20.58 -28.72 -14.48
N SER A 116 19.46 -29.42 -14.74
CA SER A 116 19.41 -30.89 -14.74
C SER A 116 19.86 -31.52 -16.05
N VAL A 117 19.90 -30.77 -17.17
CA VAL A 117 20.25 -31.31 -18.49
C VAL A 117 21.48 -30.67 -19.14
N ARG A 118 21.95 -29.51 -18.66
CA ARG A 118 23.06 -28.78 -19.31
C ARG A 118 24.32 -29.65 -19.49
N PRO A 119 25.04 -29.54 -20.61
CA PRO A 119 26.33 -30.19 -20.79
C PRO A 119 27.31 -29.80 -19.69
N LEU A 120 28.13 -30.74 -19.24
CA LEU A 120 29.20 -30.48 -18.27
C LEU A 120 30.56 -30.56 -18.97
N HIS A 121 31.51 -29.79 -18.46
CA HIS A 121 32.92 -29.88 -18.85
C HIS A 121 33.47 -31.29 -18.49
N PRO A 122 34.43 -31.85 -19.23
CA PRO A 122 34.99 -33.19 -18.95
C PRO A 122 35.51 -33.41 -17.52
N SER A 123 35.87 -32.35 -16.80
CA SER A 123 36.25 -32.42 -15.38
C SER A 123 35.05 -32.64 -14.42
N GLY A 124 33.83 -32.74 -14.96
CA GLY A 124 32.59 -32.97 -14.21
C GLY A 124 32.16 -31.76 -13.39
N VAL A 125 32.27 -30.56 -13.97
CA VAL A 125 31.76 -29.28 -13.48
C VAL A 125 31.13 -28.50 -14.65
N PRO A 126 30.43 -27.38 -14.44
CA PRO A 126 29.83 -26.60 -15.52
C PRO A 126 30.90 -25.93 -16.40
N TYR A 127 30.54 -25.62 -17.64
CA TYR A 127 31.28 -24.68 -18.48
C TYR A 127 31.11 -23.25 -17.95
N TRP A 128 32.01 -22.35 -18.34
CA TRP A 128 31.99 -20.95 -17.88
C TRP A 128 30.68 -20.23 -18.19
N GLY A 129 30.08 -20.53 -19.36
CA GLY A 129 28.77 -20.01 -19.71
C GLY A 129 28.09 -20.87 -20.75
N TYR A 130 26.81 -20.60 -20.96
CA TYR A 130 25.92 -21.34 -21.85
C TYR A 130 25.08 -20.39 -22.68
N ASN A 131 24.76 -20.77 -23.91
CA ASN A 131 23.77 -20.07 -24.72
C ASN A 131 22.37 -20.32 -24.13
N SER A 132 21.65 -19.26 -23.80
CA SER A 132 20.35 -19.36 -23.12
C SER A 132 19.24 -19.91 -24.02
N ASP A 133 19.42 -19.84 -25.34
CA ASP A 133 18.46 -20.32 -26.35
C ASP A 133 18.68 -21.79 -26.73
N THR A 134 19.92 -22.30 -26.65
CA THR A 134 20.26 -23.66 -27.09
C THR A 134 20.77 -24.59 -25.98
N PHE A 135 21.19 -24.04 -24.85
CA PHE A 135 21.92 -24.71 -23.76
C PHE A 135 23.35 -25.16 -24.11
N GLU A 136 23.85 -24.80 -25.29
CA GLU A 136 25.20 -25.15 -25.71
C GLU A 136 26.25 -24.33 -24.94
N PRO A 137 27.42 -24.90 -24.62
CA PRO A 137 28.52 -24.17 -23.98
C PRO A 137 28.96 -22.96 -24.80
N TYR A 138 29.21 -21.83 -24.13
CA TYR A 138 29.78 -20.62 -24.75
C TYR A 138 31.26 -20.81 -25.14
N SER A 139 32.01 -21.50 -24.28
CA SER A 139 33.44 -21.75 -24.46
C SER A 139 33.84 -23.11 -23.92
N SER A 140 35.06 -23.55 -24.19
CA SER A 140 35.63 -24.77 -23.62
C SER A 140 36.12 -24.62 -22.18
N ALA A 141 36.09 -23.41 -21.61
CA ALA A 141 36.58 -23.17 -20.25
C ALA A 141 35.59 -23.70 -19.20
N PRO A 142 36.06 -24.28 -18.09
CA PRO A 142 35.21 -24.59 -16.95
C PRO A 142 34.75 -23.31 -16.26
N SER A 143 33.66 -23.42 -15.50
CA SER A 143 33.21 -22.36 -14.57
C SER A 143 34.21 -22.13 -13.44
N ASN A 144 33.91 -21.19 -12.56
CA ASN A 144 34.80 -20.74 -11.50
C ASN A 144 34.08 -20.69 -10.13
N PRO A 145 34.83 -20.59 -9.02
CA PRO A 145 34.26 -20.55 -7.67
C PRO A 145 33.31 -19.38 -7.40
N SER A 146 33.52 -18.22 -8.03
CA SER A 146 32.65 -17.05 -7.84
C SER A 146 31.26 -17.30 -8.41
N ASP A 147 31.18 -17.76 -9.66
CA ASP A 147 29.91 -18.04 -10.32
C ASP A 147 29.16 -19.19 -9.61
N ALA A 148 29.89 -20.25 -9.25
CA ALA A 148 29.34 -21.37 -8.49
C ALA A 148 28.80 -20.93 -7.12
N GLY A 149 29.56 -20.14 -6.36
CA GLY A 149 29.15 -19.65 -5.04
C GLY A 149 27.90 -18.76 -5.11
N ARG A 150 27.83 -17.84 -6.09
CA ARG A 150 26.64 -16.99 -6.33
C ARG A 150 25.39 -17.83 -6.61
N LEU A 151 25.50 -18.84 -7.47
CA LEU A 151 24.38 -19.74 -7.77
C LEU A 151 23.98 -20.59 -6.56
N LEU A 152 24.94 -21.10 -5.79
CA LEU A 152 24.66 -21.87 -4.58
C LEU A 152 23.92 -21.06 -3.51
N VAL A 153 24.25 -19.77 -3.33
CA VAL A 153 23.47 -18.87 -2.48
C VAL A 153 22.03 -18.79 -2.97
N ALA A 154 21.81 -18.53 -4.26
CA ALA A 154 20.47 -18.41 -4.84
C ALA A 154 19.66 -19.71 -4.76
N LEU A 155 20.29 -20.88 -5.01
CA LEU A 155 19.64 -22.18 -4.88
C LEU A 155 19.29 -22.52 -3.42
N TYR A 156 20.12 -22.09 -2.47
CA TYR A 156 19.79 -22.25 -1.05
C TYR A 156 18.61 -21.37 -0.65
N ARG A 157 18.58 -20.12 -1.09
CA ARG A 157 17.41 -19.23 -0.93
C ARG A 157 16.16 -19.87 -1.54
N LEU A 158 16.26 -20.39 -2.75
CA LEU A 158 15.17 -21.07 -3.44
C LEU A 158 14.69 -22.29 -2.66
N LYS A 159 15.59 -23.12 -2.14
CA LYS A 159 15.23 -24.30 -1.33
C LYS A 159 14.44 -23.94 -0.08
N ARG A 160 14.78 -22.81 0.56
CA ARG A 160 14.05 -22.29 1.72
C ARG A 160 12.69 -21.71 1.35
N HIS A 161 12.62 -20.99 0.23
CA HIS A 161 11.39 -20.38 -0.30
C HIS A 161 10.42 -21.43 -0.87
N ARG A 162 10.96 -22.52 -1.43
CA ARG A 162 10.24 -23.62 -2.08
C ARG A 162 10.70 -24.98 -1.57
N PRO A 163 10.31 -25.36 -0.34
CA PRO A 163 10.63 -26.67 0.23
C PRO A 163 10.09 -27.84 -0.62
N ASP A 164 9.01 -27.62 -1.37
CA ASP A 164 8.43 -28.57 -2.32
C ASP A 164 9.40 -28.96 -3.45
N LEU A 165 10.36 -28.10 -3.79
CA LEU A 165 11.36 -28.35 -4.83
C LEU A 165 12.70 -28.89 -4.28
N ALA A 166 12.80 -29.10 -2.96
CA ALA A 166 14.06 -29.41 -2.28
C ALA A 166 14.84 -30.57 -2.91
N ALA A 167 14.17 -31.68 -3.22
CA ALA A 167 14.81 -32.85 -3.81
C ALA A 167 15.41 -32.56 -5.21
N THR A 168 14.71 -31.79 -6.04
CA THR A 168 15.21 -31.37 -7.36
C THR A 168 16.41 -30.43 -7.22
N ILE A 169 16.36 -29.50 -6.26
CA ILE A 169 17.46 -28.56 -6.02
C ILE A 169 18.70 -29.33 -5.53
N ASP A 170 18.54 -30.28 -4.61
CA ASP A 170 19.63 -31.13 -4.11
C ASP A 170 20.27 -31.93 -5.24
N TYR A 171 19.44 -32.51 -6.12
CA TYR A 171 19.90 -33.22 -7.30
C TYR A 171 20.73 -32.32 -8.23
N VAL A 172 20.26 -31.11 -8.57
CA VAL A 172 21.01 -30.25 -9.48
C VAL A 172 22.31 -29.75 -8.86
N VAL A 173 22.36 -29.51 -7.55
CA VAL A 173 23.63 -29.14 -6.88
C VAL A 173 24.63 -30.28 -6.97
N GLN A 174 24.20 -31.51 -6.69
CA GLN A 174 25.06 -32.68 -6.76
C GLN A 174 25.54 -32.96 -8.19
N ARG A 175 24.62 -32.99 -9.17
CA ARG A 175 24.90 -33.28 -10.58
C ARG A 175 25.94 -32.34 -11.17
N ASN A 176 25.85 -31.05 -10.84
CA ASN A 176 26.72 -30.03 -11.40
C ASN A 176 28.10 -29.97 -10.72
N GLY A 177 28.37 -30.84 -9.73
CA GLY A 177 29.71 -30.99 -9.16
C GLY A 177 30.24 -29.76 -8.44
N PHE A 178 29.36 -28.87 -7.93
CA PHE A 178 29.76 -27.57 -7.39
C PHE A 178 30.75 -27.67 -6.23
N GLY A 179 30.70 -28.74 -5.43
CA GLY A 179 31.65 -28.96 -4.34
C GLY A 179 33.12 -28.96 -4.78
N LYS A 180 33.42 -29.28 -6.06
CA LYS A 180 34.78 -29.23 -6.61
C LYS A 180 35.37 -27.82 -6.68
N PHE A 181 34.55 -26.78 -6.65
CA PHE A 181 35.03 -25.38 -6.66
C PHE A 181 35.39 -24.84 -5.27
N ALA A 182 34.98 -25.52 -4.18
CA ALA A 182 35.14 -25.00 -2.82
C ALA A 182 36.60 -24.74 -2.44
N SER A 183 37.55 -25.56 -2.92
CA SER A 183 38.99 -25.35 -2.68
C SER A 183 39.59 -24.18 -3.48
N GLY A 184 38.86 -23.65 -4.46
CA GLY A 184 39.27 -22.50 -5.28
C GLY A 184 38.75 -21.15 -4.77
N VAL A 185 37.98 -21.14 -3.68
CA VAL A 185 37.51 -19.90 -3.05
C VAL A 185 38.72 -19.07 -2.61
N VAL A 186 38.76 -17.80 -3.02
CA VAL A 186 39.80 -16.86 -2.59
C VAL A 186 39.62 -16.51 -1.11
N ALA A 187 40.71 -16.22 -0.40
CA ALA A 187 40.71 -16.11 1.06
C ALA A 187 40.29 -14.74 1.62
N ASN A 188 40.26 -13.68 0.80
CA ASN A 188 40.17 -12.29 1.28
C ASN A 188 39.09 -11.47 0.57
N GLY A 189 38.50 -10.57 1.36
CA GLY A 189 37.56 -9.51 1.00
C GLY A 189 36.12 -9.91 0.71
N PHE A 190 35.32 -8.93 0.30
CA PHE A 190 33.87 -9.03 0.34
C PHE A 190 33.28 -10.02 -0.67
N TYR A 191 33.92 -10.22 -1.83
CA TYR A 191 33.50 -11.25 -2.78
C TYR A 191 33.65 -12.63 -2.17
N ALA A 192 34.84 -12.91 -1.63
CA ALA A 192 35.17 -14.17 -0.98
C ALA A 192 34.13 -14.53 0.08
N TYR A 193 33.81 -13.57 0.97
CA TYR A 193 32.84 -13.76 2.02
C TYR A 193 31.46 -14.15 1.47
N TYR A 194 30.96 -13.44 0.46
CA TYR A 194 29.65 -13.69 -0.11
C TYR A 194 29.58 -15.07 -0.79
N ILE A 195 30.54 -15.40 -1.66
CA ILE A 195 30.53 -16.68 -2.40
C ILE A 195 30.80 -17.89 -1.49
N ALA A 196 31.58 -17.72 -0.42
CA ALA A 196 31.86 -18.76 0.57
C ALA A 196 30.59 -19.22 1.31
N HIS A 197 29.62 -18.33 1.54
CA HIS A 197 28.33 -18.71 2.11
C HIS A 197 27.59 -19.70 1.21
N GLY A 198 27.69 -19.53 -0.12
CA GLY A 198 27.15 -20.48 -1.08
C GLY A 198 27.70 -21.89 -0.83
N PHE A 199 29.00 -22.07 -0.70
CA PHE A 199 29.58 -23.38 -0.41
C PHE A 199 29.20 -23.91 0.98
N TYR A 200 29.23 -23.04 1.99
CA TYR A 200 28.92 -23.38 3.38
C TYR A 200 27.50 -23.90 3.56
N PHE A 201 26.50 -23.26 2.96
CA PHE A 201 25.10 -23.68 3.06
C PHE A 201 24.83 -25.08 2.53
N TRP A 202 25.70 -25.58 1.65
CA TRP A 202 25.61 -26.89 1.03
C TRP A 202 26.60 -27.91 1.63
N GLY A 203 27.26 -27.56 2.74
CA GLY A 203 28.19 -28.45 3.44
C GLY A 203 29.55 -28.63 2.75
N PHE A 204 29.88 -27.82 1.74
CA PHE A 204 31.18 -27.85 1.06
C PHE A 204 32.20 -27.02 1.84
N VAL A 205 32.61 -27.51 3.00
CA VAL A 205 33.51 -26.81 3.92
C VAL A 205 34.96 -27.20 3.66
N THR A 206 35.75 -26.27 3.11
CA THR A 206 37.20 -26.37 2.93
C THR A 206 37.90 -25.31 3.78
N PRO A 207 39.22 -25.43 4.03
CA PRO A 207 39.97 -24.38 4.72
C PRO A 207 39.81 -22.99 4.08
N GLN A 208 39.71 -22.93 2.74
CA GLN A 208 39.49 -21.69 1.99
C GLN A 208 38.11 -21.08 2.27
N VAL A 209 37.06 -21.91 2.30
CA VAL A 209 35.70 -21.47 2.64
C VAL A 209 35.65 -20.96 4.08
N GLU A 210 36.19 -21.72 5.04
CA GLU A 210 36.25 -21.29 6.44
C GLU A 210 37.03 -19.98 6.62
N GLU A 211 38.12 -19.83 5.89
CA GLU A 211 38.97 -18.64 5.92
C GLU A 211 38.21 -17.40 5.42
N ALA A 212 37.48 -17.52 4.32
CA ALA A 212 36.68 -16.42 3.74
C ALA A 212 35.47 -16.03 4.63
N LEU A 213 34.81 -16.99 5.29
CA LEU A 213 33.67 -16.71 6.18
C LEU A 213 34.08 -15.86 7.41
N ARG A 214 35.33 -15.97 7.86
CA ARG A 214 35.88 -15.19 8.99
C ARG A 214 36.22 -13.75 8.63
N LEU A 215 35.88 -13.27 7.43
CA LEU A 215 36.18 -11.90 7.00
C LEU A 215 35.80 -10.85 8.06
N PRO A 216 34.57 -10.78 8.61
CA PRO A 216 34.17 -9.66 9.48
C PRO A 216 35.00 -9.53 10.76
N GLU A 217 35.56 -10.65 11.25
CA GLU A 217 36.45 -10.69 12.42
C GLU A 217 37.84 -10.19 12.07
N LYS A 218 38.34 -10.57 10.89
CA LYS A 218 39.68 -10.23 10.40
C LYS A 218 39.83 -8.79 9.96
N LEU A 219 38.77 -8.20 9.43
CA LEU A 219 38.83 -6.83 8.90
C LEU A 219 39.33 -5.83 9.94
N ARG A 220 39.19 -6.08 11.24
CA ARG A 220 39.71 -5.20 12.30
C ARG A 220 41.24 -5.20 12.43
N PHE A 221 41.89 -6.26 11.98
CA PHE A 221 43.33 -6.50 12.17
C PHE A 221 44.17 -6.30 10.90
N VAL A 222 43.54 -6.20 9.73
CA VAL A 222 44.25 -5.90 8.48
C VAL A 222 44.67 -4.43 8.43
N LYS A 223 45.75 -4.16 7.67
CA LYS A 223 46.23 -2.80 7.37
C LYS A 223 45.07 -1.91 6.92
N LYS A 224 45.06 -0.67 7.37
CA LYS A 224 44.06 0.34 7.00
C LYS A 224 44.58 1.30 5.95
N VAL A 225 43.65 1.78 5.13
CA VAL A 225 43.86 2.86 4.16
C VAL A 225 42.82 3.94 4.40
N ASN A 226 43.22 5.20 4.22
CA ASN A 226 42.32 6.32 4.35
C ASN A 226 41.53 6.53 3.04
N ALA A 227 40.21 6.46 3.13
CA ALA A 227 39.28 6.73 2.04
C ALA A 227 38.41 7.93 2.42
N TYR A 228 38.85 9.14 2.07
CA TYR A 228 38.15 10.40 2.38
C TYR A 228 37.78 10.52 3.87
N GLY A 229 38.77 10.32 4.75
CA GLY A 229 38.58 10.43 6.20
C GLY A 229 37.96 9.21 6.86
N VAL A 230 37.68 8.13 6.12
CA VAL A 230 37.23 6.84 6.66
C VAL A 230 38.35 5.81 6.55
N GLU A 231 38.71 5.19 7.68
CA GLU A 231 39.66 4.08 7.70
C GLU A 231 38.99 2.79 7.22
N LEU A 232 39.38 2.33 6.03
CA LEU A 232 38.91 1.09 5.41
C LEU A 232 39.99 0.01 5.42
N PRO A 233 39.61 -1.28 5.51
CA PRO A 233 40.57 -2.38 5.40
C PRO A 233 41.21 -2.40 4.00
N TYR A 234 42.51 -2.67 3.94
CA TYR A 234 43.22 -2.93 2.69
C TYR A 234 42.88 -4.33 2.16
N VAL A 235 41.70 -4.44 1.55
CA VAL A 235 41.16 -5.59 0.82
C VAL A 235 40.38 -5.05 -0.38
N GLU A 236 39.90 -5.90 -1.28
CA GLU A 236 39.00 -5.42 -2.34
C GLU A 236 37.67 -4.95 -1.74
N VAL A 237 37.30 -3.69 -2.00
CA VAL A 237 36.05 -3.09 -1.51
C VAL A 237 35.29 -2.48 -2.67
N THR A 238 34.12 -3.03 -2.96
CA THR A 238 33.13 -2.48 -3.90
C THR A 238 31.71 -2.84 -3.43
N MET A 239 30.69 -2.12 -3.88
CA MET A 239 29.35 -2.24 -3.28
C MET A 239 28.60 -3.52 -3.66
N GLU A 240 28.89 -4.15 -4.81
CA GLU A 240 28.15 -5.32 -5.29
C GLU A 240 28.12 -6.49 -4.28
N PRO A 241 29.25 -7.07 -3.84
CA PRO A 241 29.24 -8.18 -2.89
C PRO A 241 28.72 -7.77 -1.50
N ILE A 242 28.87 -6.48 -1.13
CA ILE A 242 28.34 -5.94 0.13
C ILE A 242 26.81 -5.95 0.12
N LEU A 243 26.22 -5.41 -0.95
CA LEU A 243 24.76 -5.34 -1.10
C LEU A 243 24.15 -6.72 -1.26
N LEU A 244 24.77 -7.61 -2.05
CA LEU A 244 24.33 -9.01 -2.15
C LEU A 244 24.32 -9.69 -0.78
N ALA A 245 25.39 -9.57 0.00
CA ALA A 245 25.44 -10.14 1.34
C ALA A 245 24.34 -9.60 2.25
N ILE A 246 24.12 -8.28 2.28
CA ILE A 246 23.05 -7.64 3.07
C ILE A 246 21.67 -8.16 2.65
N PHE A 247 21.42 -8.25 1.35
CA PHE A 247 20.11 -8.60 0.82
C PHE A 247 19.79 -10.09 0.93
N GLU A 248 20.79 -10.96 0.91
CA GLU A 248 20.60 -12.41 0.75
C GLU A 248 21.04 -13.25 1.94
N LEU A 249 21.97 -12.76 2.77
CA LEU A 249 22.63 -13.57 3.82
C LEU A 249 22.29 -13.16 5.25
N ASN A 250 21.68 -11.99 5.46
CA ASN A 250 21.47 -11.39 6.80
C ASN A 250 22.77 -11.36 7.64
N PRO A 251 23.77 -10.56 7.22
CA PRO A 251 25.13 -10.65 7.74
C PRO A 251 25.25 -10.08 9.16
N SER A 252 26.36 -10.38 9.83
CA SER A 252 26.57 -9.98 11.23
C SER A 252 26.66 -8.46 11.42
N PRO A 253 26.42 -7.93 12.63
CA PRO A 253 26.60 -6.51 12.92
C PRO A 253 28.01 -5.97 12.57
N SER A 254 29.06 -6.80 12.73
CA SER A 254 30.43 -6.43 12.34
C SER A 254 30.56 -6.23 10.83
N PHE A 255 29.91 -7.07 10.02
CA PHE A 255 29.86 -6.89 8.57
C PHE A 255 29.16 -5.57 8.21
N PHE A 256 28.00 -5.30 8.82
CA PHE A 256 27.26 -4.05 8.62
C PHE A 256 28.07 -2.81 8.99
N GLU A 257 28.90 -2.87 10.03
CA GLU A 257 29.82 -1.78 10.38
C GLU A 257 30.76 -1.44 9.22
N TRP A 258 31.40 -2.45 8.61
CA TRP A 258 32.29 -2.25 7.48
C TRP A 258 31.56 -1.82 6.20
N ALA A 259 30.36 -2.37 5.95
CA ALA A 259 29.51 -1.94 4.87
C ALA A 259 29.14 -0.44 4.99
N TYR A 260 28.76 0.00 6.20
CA TYR A 260 28.45 1.40 6.47
C TYR A 260 29.68 2.30 6.27
N ARG A 261 30.87 1.85 6.69
CA ARG A 261 32.12 2.61 6.44
C ARG A 261 32.42 2.74 4.94
N ALA A 262 32.22 1.69 4.15
CA ALA A 262 32.38 1.75 2.69
C ALA A 262 31.40 2.75 2.05
N TYR A 263 30.14 2.76 2.49
CA TYR A 263 29.17 3.79 2.12
C TYR A 263 29.63 5.20 2.54
N LYS A 264 30.06 5.39 3.79
CA LYS A 264 30.49 6.69 4.32
C LYS A 264 31.70 7.26 3.59
N ALA A 265 32.62 6.43 3.12
CA ALA A 265 33.73 6.90 2.29
C ALA A 265 33.25 7.52 0.98
N GLN A 266 32.22 6.94 0.34
CA GLN A 266 31.63 7.46 -0.89
C GLN A 266 30.86 8.78 -0.65
N ASP A 267 30.10 8.85 0.45
CA ASP A 267 29.43 10.08 0.90
C ASP A 267 30.43 11.21 1.18
N ASN A 268 31.51 10.91 1.90
CA ASN A 268 32.58 11.88 2.15
C ASN A 268 33.30 12.32 0.87
N ARG A 269 33.48 11.43 -0.11
CA ARG A 269 34.01 11.80 -1.42
C ARG A 269 33.08 12.76 -2.16
N TYR A 270 31.77 12.52 -2.11
CA TYR A 270 30.80 13.46 -2.67
C TYR A 270 30.88 14.84 -1.99
N LEU A 271 30.93 14.89 -0.66
CA LEU A 271 31.07 16.15 0.08
C LEU A 271 32.37 16.90 -0.26
N ALA A 272 33.47 16.18 -0.49
CA ALA A 272 34.76 16.78 -0.79
C ALA A 272 34.91 17.25 -2.26
N THR A 273 34.22 16.59 -3.20
CA THR A 273 34.47 16.78 -4.64
C THR A 273 33.26 17.27 -5.43
N GLY A 274 32.06 17.18 -4.85
CA GLY A 274 30.78 17.39 -5.55
C GLY A 274 30.40 16.26 -6.51
N LYS A 275 31.22 15.21 -6.65
CA LYS A 275 31.00 14.14 -7.62
C LYS A 275 30.12 13.02 -7.06
N PRO A 276 28.96 12.71 -7.70
CA PRO A 276 28.12 11.60 -7.25
C PRO A 276 28.91 10.29 -7.31
N THR A 277 28.81 9.46 -6.27
CA THR A 277 29.66 8.27 -6.12
C THR A 277 28.83 7.06 -5.69
N ALA A 278 28.73 6.05 -6.56
CA ALA A 278 28.14 4.74 -6.25
C ALA A 278 28.95 3.63 -6.93
N PHE A 279 30.16 3.40 -6.42
CA PHE A 279 31.15 2.50 -7.00
C PHE A 279 30.68 1.05 -6.93
N SER A 280 30.71 0.38 -8.08
CA SER A 280 30.34 -1.02 -8.27
C SER A 280 31.18 -1.60 -9.41
N GLU A 281 30.62 -2.53 -10.19
CA GLU A 281 31.23 -3.09 -11.38
C GLU A 281 30.15 -3.23 -12.45
N GLY A 282 30.52 -3.36 -13.72
CA GLY A 282 29.52 -3.64 -14.75
C GLY A 282 29.94 -3.36 -16.17
N MET A 283 28.97 -3.60 -17.06
CA MET A 283 29.18 -3.54 -18.50
C MET A 283 29.29 -2.10 -19.01
N LEU A 284 30.04 -1.94 -20.09
CA LEU A 284 30.14 -0.70 -20.86
C LEU A 284 29.78 -0.95 -22.33
N PRO A 285 29.17 0.03 -23.01
CA PRO A 285 28.84 -0.09 -24.43
C PRO A 285 30.08 -0.03 -25.33
N VAL A 286 31.23 0.36 -24.79
CA VAL A 286 32.50 0.56 -25.50
C VAL A 286 33.63 -0.17 -24.76
N PRO A 287 34.77 -0.47 -25.43
CA PRO A 287 35.94 -1.04 -24.77
C PRO A 287 36.32 -0.28 -23.49
N PRO A 288 36.70 -0.99 -22.41
CA PRO A 288 36.99 -2.43 -22.37
C PRO A 288 35.77 -3.33 -22.09
N HIS A 289 34.54 -2.83 -22.33
CA HIS A 289 33.26 -3.53 -22.17
C HIS A 289 32.88 -3.98 -20.76
N TYR A 290 33.82 -4.01 -19.81
CA TYR A 290 33.56 -4.27 -18.40
C TYR A 290 34.61 -3.56 -17.54
N ILE A 291 34.17 -2.93 -16.45
CA ILE A 291 35.06 -2.28 -15.48
C ILE A 291 34.66 -2.63 -14.04
N TYR A 292 35.67 -2.58 -13.17
CA TYR A 292 35.55 -2.64 -11.73
C TYR A 292 35.86 -1.26 -11.15
N GLU A 293 35.03 -0.80 -10.24
CA GLU A 293 35.27 0.42 -9.48
C GLU A 293 35.51 0.06 -8.02
N TRP A 294 36.75 0.26 -7.60
CA TRP A 294 37.23 -0.10 -6.28
C TRP A 294 37.18 1.11 -5.36
N ILE A 295 36.43 1.00 -4.27
CA ILE A 295 36.51 1.93 -3.15
C ILE A 295 37.89 1.80 -2.50
N VAL A 296 38.36 0.56 -2.34
CA VAL A 296 39.75 0.22 -2.00
C VAL A 296 40.26 -0.78 -3.02
N ASP A 297 41.33 -0.39 -3.73
CA ASP A 297 42.02 -1.21 -4.72
C ASP A 297 42.89 -2.25 -4.01
N ILE A 298 42.63 -3.53 -4.25
CA ILE A 298 43.39 -4.64 -3.64
C ILE A 298 44.85 -4.72 -4.08
N TYR A 299 45.20 -4.16 -5.24
CA TYR A 299 46.54 -4.26 -5.80
C TYR A 299 47.48 -3.16 -5.31
N SER A 300 46.94 -1.97 -5.05
CA SER A 300 47.72 -0.77 -4.72
C SER A 300 47.43 -0.21 -3.32
N GLY A 301 46.22 -0.42 -2.79
CA GLY A 301 45.72 0.26 -1.59
C GLY A 301 45.22 1.67 -1.87
N ASP A 302 45.28 2.13 -3.13
CA ASP A 302 44.65 3.37 -3.56
C ASP A 302 43.13 3.27 -3.41
N THR A 303 42.49 4.41 -3.25
CA THR A 303 41.04 4.49 -3.09
C THR A 303 40.40 5.13 -4.32
N PHE A 304 39.17 4.69 -4.63
CA PHE A 304 38.38 5.17 -5.76
C PHE A 304 39.08 5.02 -7.11
N THR A 305 39.49 3.80 -7.45
CA THR A 305 40.14 3.47 -8.73
C THR A 305 39.18 2.75 -9.68
N VAL A 306 39.40 2.92 -10.99
CA VAL A 306 38.69 2.21 -12.04
C VAL A 306 39.66 1.23 -12.72
N TRP A 307 39.22 -0.01 -12.91
CA TRP A 307 40.11 -1.10 -13.31
C TRP A 307 39.45 -2.05 -14.32
N ASN A 308 40.27 -2.71 -15.15
CA ASN A 308 39.86 -3.79 -16.03
C ASN A 308 40.88 -4.94 -16.01
N PRO A 309 40.45 -6.22 -16.01
CA PRO A 309 41.34 -7.39 -15.97
C PRO A 309 42.48 -7.43 -16.98
N VAL A 310 42.25 -6.88 -18.17
CA VAL A 310 43.22 -6.91 -19.27
C VAL A 310 44.05 -5.64 -19.29
N SER A 311 43.42 -4.49 -19.06
CA SER A 311 44.05 -3.18 -19.24
C SER A 311 44.67 -2.61 -17.95
N GLY A 312 44.40 -3.22 -16.80
CA GLY A 312 44.79 -2.70 -15.50
C GLY A 312 44.00 -1.45 -15.12
N ARG A 313 44.67 -0.50 -14.45
CA ARG A 313 44.06 0.77 -14.01
C ARG A 313 43.72 1.67 -15.20
N LEU A 314 42.53 2.25 -15.17
CA LEU A 314 42.00 3.09 -16.23
C LEU A 314 41.88 4.54 -15.77
N SER A 315 42.13 5.48 -16.68
CA SER A 315 41.80 6.89 -16.50
C SER A 315 40.52 7.20 -17.28
N ARG A 316 39.38 7.16 -16.58
CA ARG A 316 38.06 7.46 -17.14
C ARG A 316 37.12 7.99 -16.06
N THR A 317 36.05 8.67 -16.48
CA THR A 317 34.95 9.04 -15.58
C THR A 317 34.31 7.75 -15.01
N PRO A 318 34.22 7.65 -13.67
CA PRO A 318 33.50 6.58 -12.99
C PRO A 318 32.00 6.57 -13.29
N VAL A 319 31.38 5.42 -13.10
CA VAL A 319 29.95 5.17 -13.25
C VAL A 319 29.27 5.23 -11.89
N VAL A 320 28.24 6.04 -11.76
CA VAL A 320 27.30 5.98 -10.65
C VAL A 320 26.32 4.85 -10.97
N TYR A 321 26.63 3.64 -10.52
CA TYR A 321 25.84 2.45 -10.84
C TYR A 321 24.45 2.51 -10.21
N ALA A 322 23.41 2.27 -11.00
CA ALA A 322 22.02 2.31 -10.54
C ALA A 322 21.76 1.28 -9.44
N LYS A 323 22.29 0.06 -9.60
CA LYS A 323 22.21 -1.01 -8.60
C LYS A 323 22.84 -0.65 -7.26
N ALA A 324 23.98 0.03 -7.28
CA ALA A 324 24.66 0.46 -6.07
C ALA A 324 23.92 1.65 -5.44
N ALA A 325 23.59 2.69 -6.21
CA ALA A 325 22.86 3.86 -5.73
C ALA A 325 21.54 3.47 -5.03
N LEU A 326 20.70 2.67 -5.70
CA LEU A 326 19.43 2.21 -5.17
C LEU A 326 19.61 1.21 -4.03
N GLY A 327 20.59 0.30 -4.12
CA GLY A 327 20.90 -0.64 -3.04
C GLY A 327 21.35 0.08 -1.76
N MET A 328 22.22 1.07 -1.87
CA MET A 328 22.64 1.90 -0.73
C MET A 328 21.48 2.69 -0.14
N HIS A 329 20.57 3.20 -0.98
CA HIS A 329 19.37 3.89 -0.50
C HIS A 329 18.44 2.96 0.28
N ALA A 330 18.23 1.72 -0.19
CA ALA A 330 17.44 0.72 0.52
C ALA A 330 18.02 0.39 1.91
N VAL A 331 19.34 0.41 2.07
CA VAL A 331 20.01 0.10 3.34
C VAL A 331 20.03 1.30 4.29
N TRP A 332 20.43 2.49 3.83
CA TRP A 332 20.76 3.62 4.72
C TRP A 332 19.84 4.84 4.65
N SER A 333 19.00 5.00 3.62
CA SER A 333 17.97 6.06 3.53
C SER A 333 18.41 7.48 3.94
N THR A 334 19.58 7.95 3.53
CA THR A 334 20.11 9.29 3.83
C THR A 334 19.82 10.29 2.71
N ASN A 335 20.01 11.59 2.97
CA ASN A 335 19.92 12.62 1.92
C ASN A 335 20.87 12.35 0.73
N TYR A 336 22.08 11.84 1.02
CA TYR A 336 23.03 11.49 -0.04
C TYR A 336 22.55 10.30 -0.87
N THR A 337 22.07 9.22 -0.24
CA THR A 337 21.58 8.06 -1.00
C THR A 337 20.28 8.37 -1.75
N LEU A 338 19.43 9.26 -1.23
CA LEU A 338 18.27 9.76 -1.96
C LEU A 338 18.69 10.58 -3.19
N PHE A 339 19.67 11.48 -3.05
CA PHE A 339 20.24 12.19 -4.19
C PHE A 339 20.78 11.22 -5.25
N LEU A 340 21.53 10.20 -4.85
CA LEU A 340 22.03 9.18 -5.79
C LEU A 340 20.87 8.42 -6.47
N ALA A 341 19.86 8.01 -5.71
CA ALA A 341 18.67 7.34 -6.24
C ALA A 341 17.98 8.20 -7.31
N GLN A 342 17.81 9.50 -7.06
CA GLN A 342 17.26 10.45 -8.02
C GLN A 342 18.19 10.67 -9.22
N TYR A 343 19.50 10.75 -9.00
CA TYR A 343 20.51 10.95 -10.04
C TYR A 343 20.49 9.83 -11.08
N VAL A 344 20.39 8.59 -10.63
CA VAL A 344 20.38 7.41 -11.52
C VAL A 344 19.03 7.15 -12.18
N MET A 345 17.97 7.90 -11.85
CA MET A 345 16.66 7.74 -12.51
C MET A 345 16.72 7.97 -14.03
N LYS A 346 17.71 8.72 -14.52
CA LYS A 346 17.96 8.88 -15.97
C LYS A 346 18.32 7.56 -16.68
N ALA A 347 18.80 6.57 -15.93
CA ALA A 347 19.11 5.23 -16.44
C ALA A 347 17.88 4.31 -16.52
N ARG A 348 16.72 4.75 -16.00
CA ARG A 348 15.48 3.97 -16.05
C ARG A 348 14.92 3.93 -17.47
N THR A 349 14.43 2.76 -17.86
CA THR A 349 13.71 2.51 -19.11
C THR A 349 12.40 1.78 -18.83
N PRO A 350 11.49 1.64 -19.82
CA PRO A 350 10.31 0.80 -19.69
C PRO A 350 10.63 -0.69 -19.44
N ASN A 351 11.79 -1.17 -19.88
CA ASN A 351 12.18 -2.59 -19.87
C ASN A 351 13.37 -2.87 -18.93
N GLY A 352 13.56 -2.05 -17.90
CA GLY A 352 14.67 -2.19 -16.95
C GLY A 352 15.49 -0.92 -16.76
N PHE A 353 16.60 -1.06 -16.05
CA PHE A 353 17.60 -0.02 -15.85
C PHE A 353 18.85 -0.34 -16.63
N TYR A 354 19.38 0.69 -17.29
CA TYR A 354 20.77 0.69 -17.70
C TYR A 354 21.71 0.66 -16.48
N GLU A 355 22.98 0.32 -16.70
CA GLU A 355 24.01 0.15 -15.65
C GLU A 355 24.10 1.37 -14.71
N GLY A 356 23.92 2.58 -15.23
CA GLY A 356 23.90 3.80 -14.42
C GLY A 356 24.13 5.07 -15.23
N VAL A 357 24.62 6.09 -14.52
CA VAL A 357 24.96 7.41 -15.05
C VAL A 357 26.37 7.73 -14.59
N ASP A 358 27.28 8.20 -15.43
CA ASP A 358 28.62 8.58 -14.97
C ASP A 358 28.64 9.85 -14.11
N GLU A 359 29.78 10.17 -13.51
CA GLU A 359 29.92 11.35 -12.63
C GLU A 359 29.65 12.69 -13.33
N ASP A 360 29.71 12.71 -14.66
CA ASP A 360 29.48 13.89 -15.50
C ASP A 360 28.01 13.97 -16.02
N GLY A 361 27.17 12.99 -15.69
CA GLY A 361 25.74 12.99 -15.98
C GLY A 361 25.33 12.26 -17.25
N LYS A 362 26.25 11.52 -17.89
CA LYS A 362 25.99 10.76 -19.12
C LYS A 362 25.52 9.34 -18.79
N ILE A 363 24.47 8.90 -19.48
CA ILE A 363 23.90 7.56 -19.33
C ILE A 363 24.86 6.49 -19.90
N ILE A 364 25.05 5.41 -19.16
CA ILE A 364 25.77 4.23 -19.62
C ILE A 364 24.78 3.28 -20.30
N TYR A 365 24.65 3.33 -21.63
CA TYR A 365 23.69 2.55 -22.41
C TYR A 365 24.02 1.04 -22.52
N SER A 366 24.19 0.38 -21.38
CA SER A 366 24.30 -1.07 -21.23
C SER A 366 23.24 -1.52 -20.24
N ILE A 367 22.50 -2.57 -20.56
CA ILE A 367 21.47 -3.13 -19.69
C ILE A 367 21.79 -4.59 -19.41
N THR A 368 21.79 -4.95 -18.13
CA THR A 368 22.23 -6.26 -17.65
C THR A 368 21.27 -6.83 -16.61
N ASP A 369 21.29 -8.14 -16.49
CA ASP A 369 20.54 -8.88 -15.49
C ASP A 369 20.94 -8.50 -14.05
N LYS A 370 22.25 -8.34 -13.79
CA LYS A 370 22.81 -7.99 -12.47
C LYS A 370 22.23 -6.69 -11.93
N THR A 371 22.19 -5.65 -12.77
CA THR A 371 21.67 -4.34 -12.36
C THR A 371 20.19 -4.42 -12.04
N ASN A 372 19.41 -5.09 -12.90
CA ASN A 372 17.98 -5.22 -12.69
C ASN A 372 17.61 -6.14 -11.51
N ALA A 373 18.29 -7.27 -11.36
CA ALA A 373 18.11 -8.19 -10.24
C ALA A 373 18.40 -7.50 -8.89
N MET A 374 19.51 -6.77 -8.78
CA MET A 374 19.87 -6.08 -7.53
C MET A 374 18.84 -5.01 -7.15
N ILE A 375 18.28 -4.28 -8.12
CA ILE A 375 17.24 -3.27 -7.86
C ILE A 375 15.97 -3.93 -7.27
N ILE A 376 15.58 -5.10 -7.78
CA ILE A 376 14.45 -5.86 -7.23
C ILE A 376 14.77 -6.33 -5.80
N SER A 377 15.98 -6.86 -5.56
CA SER A 377 16.42 -7.27 -4.22
C SER A 377 16.46 -6.10 -3.22
N ALA A 378 16.86 -4.91 -3.67
CA ALA A 378 16.86 -3.68 -2.90
C ALA A 378 15.45 -3.23 -2.54
N ALA A 379 14.50 -3.26 -3.48
CA ALA A 379 13.10 -2.95 -3.22
C ALA A 379 12.49 -3.92 -2.20
N ARG A 380 12.71 -5.23 -2.36
CA ARG A 380 12.26 -6.25 -1.40
C ARG A 380 12.86 -6.04 -0.02
N TYR A 381 14.14 -5.66 0.06
CA TYR A 381 14.78 -5.33 1.33
C TYR A 381 14.14 -4.10 1.99
N ALA A 382 13.98 -3.01 1.24
CA ALA A 382 13.42 -1.76 1.76
C ALA A 382 11.98 -1.93 2.26
N LEU A 383 11.14 -2.66 1.51
CA LEU A 383 9.76 -2.95 1.91
C LEU A 383 9.68 -3.83 3.16
N ARG A 384 10.52 -4.87 3.29
CA ARG A 384 10.54 -5.71 4.50
C ARG A 384 11.12 -5.01 5.73
N LYS A 385 11.95 -3.99 5.51
CA LYS A 385 12.52 -3.17 6.58
C LYS A 385 11.52 -2.13 7.11
N SER A 386 10.54 -1.71 6.29
CA SER A 386 9.48 -0.81 6.76
C SER A 386 8.47 -1.51 7.65
N GLU A 387 7.79 -0.74 8.49
CA GLU A 387 6.69 -1.24 9.33
C GLU A 387 5.52 -1.76 8.48
N PRO A 388 4.72 -2.72 8.96
CA PRO A 388 3.47 -3.08 8.30
C PRO A 388 2.51 -1.88 8.19
N PRO A 389 1.59 -1.88 7.22
CA PRO A 389 0.56 -0.85 7.12
C PRO A 389 -0.32 -0.82 8.37
N THR A 390 -0.69 0.36 8.82
CA THR A 390 -1.56 0.54 9.99
C THR A 390 -3.03 0.60 9.54
N LEU A 391 -3.88 -0.15 10.25
CA LEU A 391 -5.34 -0.14 10.09
C LEU A 391 -5.97 0.74 11.16
N GLN A 392 -6.81 1.70 10.75
CA GLN A 392 -7.61 2.52 11.64
C GLN A 392 -9.09 2.36 11.30
N SER A 393 -9.93 2.14 12.31
CA SER A 393 -11.38 2.06 12.19
C SER A 393 -12.01 2.46 13.52
N SER A 394 -13.35 2.59 13.56
CA SER A 394 -14.07 2.61 14.83
C SER A 394 -13.66 1.43 15.70
N GLN A 395 -13.56 1.62 17.01
CA GLN A 395 -13.20 0.53 17.94
C GLN A 395 -14.40 -0.35 18.29
N SER A 396 -15.61 0.21 18.26
CA SER A 396 -16.86 -0.51 18.46
C SER A 396 -17.94 -0.06 17.48
N VAL A 397 -18.82 -1.00 17.12
CA VAL A 397 -20.01 -0.72 16.31
C VAL A 397 -21.16 -1.61 16.79
N THR A 398 -22.39 -1.11 16.69
CA THR A 398 -23.60 -1.85 17.06
C THR A 398 -24.40 -2.23 15.81
N VAL A 399 -25.08 -3.38 15.84
CA VAL A 399 -26.01 -3.83 14.80
C VAL A 399 -27.16 -4.62 15.42
N TYR A 400 -28.35 -4.59 14.83
CA TYR A 400 -29.42 -5.51 15.21
C TYR A 400 -29.36 -6.81 14.40
N ALA A 401 -29.88 -7.89 14.95
CA ALA A 401 -30.03 -9.14 14.22
C ALA A 401 -30.89 -8.92 12.95
N GLY A 402 -30.40 -9.40 11.80
CA GLY A 402 -31.01 -9.19 10.49
C GLY A 402 -30.66 -7.86 9.81
N GLU A 403 -29.92 -6.97 10.47
CA GLU A 403 -29.50 -5.69 9.91
C GLU A 403 -28.04 -5.70 9.43
N THR A 404 -27.67 -4.63 8.71
CA THR A 404 -26.33 -4.41 8.19
C THR A 404 -25.83 -3.04 8.60
N THR A 405 -24.56 -2.96 8.99
CA THR A 405 -23.84 -1.71 9.28
C THR A 405 -22.57 -1.61 8.43
N ARG A 406 -22.00 -0.41 8.34
CA ARG A 406 -20.78 -0.13 7.57
C ARG A 406 -19.79 0.63 8.44
N VAL A 407 -18.52 0.24 8.34
CA VAL A 407 -17.41 0.86 9.05
C VAL A 407 -16.35 1.23 8.02
N GLU A 408 -15.90 2.48 8.04
CA GLU A 408 -14.76 2.89 7.23
C GLU A 408 -13.45 2.38 7.87
N ILE A 409 -12.58 1.85 7.03
CA ILE A 409 -11.23 1.42 7.36
C ILE A 409 -10.26 2.36 6.65
N SER A 410 -9.45 3.08 7.41
CA SER A 410 -8.31 3.82 6.88
C SER A 410 -7.06 2.94 6.94
N VAL A 411 -6.33 2.86 5.82
CA VAL A 411 -5.07 2.13 5.71
C VAL A 411 -3.96 3.15 5.52
N THR A 412 -2.96 3.17 6.40
CA THR A 412 -1.92 4.21 6.41
C THR A 412 -0.52 3.62 6.43
N HIS A 413 0.42 4.26 5.72
CA HIS A 413 1.83 3.89 5.69
C HIS A 413 2.68 5.02 5.06
N SER A 414 3.99 5.06 5.34
CA SER A 414 4.90 6.10 4.79
C SER A 414 5.25 5.86 3.31
N LEU A 415 5.29 4.60 2.88
CA LEU A 415 5.48 4.18 1.49
C LEU A 415 4.15 3.89 0.79
N PRO A 416 4.02 4.16 -0.53
CA PRO A 416 2.87 3.75 -1.34
C PRO A 416 2.90 2.25 -1.63
N ILE A 417 2.19 1.45 -0.84
CA ILE A 417 2.19 -0.02 -0.92
C ILE A 417 0.79 -0.55 -1.21
N PRO A 418 0.61 -1.53 -2.12
CA PRO A 418 -0.65 -2.24 -2.29
C PRO A 418 -0.94 -3.12 -1.08
N VAL A 419 -2.17 -3.05 -0.59
CA VAL A 419 -2.67 -3.77 0.58
C VAL A 419 -3.91 -4.57 0.17
N LYS A 420 -3.88 -5.86 0.45
CA LYS A 420 -5.06 -6.74 0.35
C LYS A 420 -5.75 -6.79 1.69
N LEU A 421 -7.02 -6.40 1.71
CA LEU A 421 -7.87 -6.40 2.89
C LEU A 421 -8.77 -7.62 2.90
N SER A 422 -8.88 -8.24 4.06
CA SER A 422 -9.81 -9.33 4.33
C SER A 422 -10.42 -9.15 5.71
N ALA A 423 -11.62 -9.67 5.90
CA ALA A 423 -12.27 -9.67 7.21
C ALA A 423 -12.82 -11.06 7.54
N LYS A 424 -12.82 -11.39 8.83
CA LYS A 424 -13.37 -12.64 9.37
C LYS A 424 -14.13 -12.36 10.65
N ALA A 425 -15.27 -13.03 10.81
CA ALA A 425 -16.09 -12.95 12.01
C ALA A 425 -16.65 -14.34 12.36
N ALA A 426 -17.41 -14.43 13.46
CA ALA A 426 -18.14 -15.64 13.82
C ALA A 426 -19.26 -15.97 12.80
N ALA A 427 -19.71 -17.22 12.74
CA ALA A 427 -20.63 -17.72 11.70
C ALA A 427 -21.95 -16.94 11.54
N GLN A 428 -22.45 -16.30 12.61
CA GLN A 428 -23.70 -15.51 12.57
C GLN A 428 -23.50 -14.08 12.05
N ILE A 429 -22.26 -13.71 11.72
CA ILE A 429 -21.86 -12.37 11.30
C ILE A 429 -21.16 -12.48 9.94
N ASN A 430 -21.82 -11.95 8.92
CA ASN A 430 -21.27 -11.88 7.57
C ASN A 430 -20.48 -10.58 7.41
N VAL A 431 -19.25 -10.68 6.88
CA VAL A 431 -18.36 -9.52 6.70
C VAL A 431 -17.79 -9.48 5.30
N THR A 432 -17.78 -8.29 4.70
CA THR A 432 -17.15 -8.06 3.39
C THR A 432 -16.41 -6.72 3.42
N VAL A 433 -15.30 -6.62 2.69
CA VAL A 433 -14.51 -5.38 2.57
C VAL A 433 -14.49 -4.94 1.11
N SER A 434 -14.79 -3.67 0.85
CA SER A 434 -14.80 -3.10 -0.50
C SER A 434 -14.22 -1.68 -0.54
N PRO A 435 -13.25 -1.39 -1.41
CA PRO A 435 -12.50 -2.37 -2.22
C PRO A 435 -11.65 -3.30 -1.33
N SER A 436 -11.45 -4.55 -1.78
CA SER A 436 -10.61 -5.53 -1.07
C SER A 436 -9.11 -5.37 -1.36
N GLU A 437 -8.76 -4.55 -2.35
CA GLU A 437 -7.38 -4.17 -2.67
C GLU A 437 -7.30 -2.65 -2.73
N VAL A 438 -6.35 -2.07 -1.98
CA VAL A 438 -6.12 -0.64 -1.88
C VAL A 438 -4.64 -0.32 -1.96
N VAL A 439 -4.29 0.95 -2.12
CA VAL A 439 -2.92 1.44 -1.85
C VAL A 439 -2.97 2.21 -0.54
N THR A 440 -1.93 2.08 0.29
CA THR A 440 -1.80 2.83 1.55
C THR A 440 -2.09 4.32 1.39
N ASN A 441 -2.59 4.94 2.47
CA ASN A 441 -3.15 6.29 2.52
C ASN A 441 -4.45 6.43 1.72
N SER A 442 -5.28 5.37 1.78
CA SER A 442 -6.65 5.34 1.25
C SER A 442 -7.60 4.70 2.25
N THR A 443 -8.90 4.70 1.91
CA THR A 443 -9.94 4.06 2.71
C THR A 443 -10.59 2.88 1.99
N ALA A 444 -11.18 1.98 2.78
CA ALA A 444 -12.07 0.91 2.33
C ALA A 444 -13.29 0.84 3.27
N THR A 445 -14.37 0.21 2.83
CA THR A 445 -15.57 0.01 3.65
C THR A 445 -15.72 -1.44 4.05
N LEU A 446 -15.77 -1.69 5.36
CA LEU A 446 -16.21 -2.96 5.95
C LEU A 446 -17.73 -2.95 6.08
N THR A 447 -18.41 -3.87 5.41
CA THR A 447 -19.84 -4.12 5.58
C THR A 447 -20.02 -5.32 6.50
N ILE A 448 -20.82 -5.15 7.55
CA ILE A 448 -21.07 -6.16 8.59
C ILE A 448 -22.57 -6.42 8.65
N SER A 449 -22.98 -7.66 8.44
CA SER A 449 -24.39 -8.07 8.49
C SER A 449 -24.57 -9.15 9.56
N ALA A 450 -25.45 -8.90 10.53
CA ALA A 450 -25.83 -9.92 11.49
C ALA A 450 -27.00 -10.72 10.92
N GLU A 451 -26.92 -12.06 10.98
CA GLU A 451 -28.03 -12.90 10.55
C GLU A 451 -29.29 -12.66 11.39
N PRO A 452 -30.51 -12.87 10.85
CA PRO A 452 -31.75 -12.68 11.61
C PRO A 452 -31.82 -13.48 12.92
N GLY A 453 -31.13 -14.63 13.00
CA GLY A 453 -31.03 -15.47 14.20
C GLY A 453 -29.78 -15.21 15.06
N ALA A 454 -29.02 -14.14 14.79
CA ALA A 454 -27.83 -13.81 15.56
C ALA A 454 -28.18 -13.56 17.03
N LYS A 455 -27.44 -14.19 17.94
CA LYS A 455 -27.67 -14.01 19.37
C LYS A 455 -27.22 -12.62 19.81
N PRO A 456 -27.96 -11.93 20.69
CA PRO A 456 -27.48 -10.69 21.26
C PRO A 456 -26.18 -10.90 22.05
N GLY A 457 -25.25 -9.96 21.95
CA GLY A 457 -23.97 -10.04 22.65
C GLY A 457 -22.82 -9.42 21.87
N ARG A 458 -21.62 -9.54 22.43
CA ARG A 458 -20.40 -9.03 21.84
C ARG A 458 -19.74 -10.08 20.94
N TYR A 459 -19.37 -9.65 19.74
CA TYR A 459 -18.66 -10.39 18.72
C TYR A 459 -17.36 -9.65 18.37
N GLU A 460 -16.41 -10.38 17.79
CA GLU A 460 -15.18 -9.82 17.27
C GLU A 460 -15.16 -9.96 15.75
N VAL A 461 -14.78 -8.88 15.08
CA VAL A 461 -14.50 -8.87 13.64
C VAL A 461 -13.01 -8.60 13.46
N GLN A 462 -12.29 -9.57 12.94
CA GLN A 462 -10.87 -9.45 12.61
C GLN A 462 -10.72 -8.92 11.19
N ILE A 463 -9.99 -7.82 11.04
CA ILE A 463 -9.66 -7.20 9.77
C ILE A 463 -8.16 -7.40 9.55
N THR A 464 -7.78 -8.02 8.44
CA THR A 464 -6.37 -8.30 8.12
C THR A 464 -5.97 -7.55 6.85
N ALA A 465 -4.92 -6.75 6.96
CA ALA A 465 -4.18 -6.15 5.88
C ALA A 465 -2.94 -7.00 5.58
N THR A 466 -2.80 -7.41 4.31
CA THR A 466 -1.64 -8.16 3.81
C THR A 466 -0.91 -7.30 2.80
N SER A 467 0.41 -7.13 2.97
CA SER A 467 1.23 -6.29 2.09
C SER A 467 2.68 -6.80 1.97
N PRO A 468 3.44 -6.34 0.96
CA PRO A 468 4.89 -6.59 0.87
C PRO A 468 5.72 -6.15 2.08
N ALA A 469 5.24 -5.18 2.87
CA ALA A 469 5.90 -4.73 4.10
C ALA A 469 5.54 -5.59 5.33
N GLY A 470 4.58 -6.50 5.18
CA GLY A 470 4.09 -7.36 6.25
C GLY A 470 2.57 -7.30 6.41
N ASN A 471 2.09 -8.10 7.37
CA ASN A 471 0.67 -8.23 7.66
C ASN A 471 0.34 -7.52 8.98
N GLN A 472 -0.84 -6.90 9.01
CA GLN A 472 -1.41 -6.29 10.20
C GLN A 472 -2.84 -6.78 10.39
N THR A 473 -3.18 -7.17 11.62
CA THR A 473 -4.56 -7.52 11.99
C THR A 473 -5.08 -6.55 13.04
N SER A 474 -6.30 -6.06 12.86
CA SER A 474 -7.04 -5.25 13.82
C SER A 474 -8.34 -5.96 14.20
N THR A 475 -8.78 -5.79 15.45
CA THR A 475 -10.02 -6.37 15.97
C THR A 475 -11.02 -5.25 16.25
N LEU A 476 -12.15 -5.28 15.55
CA LEU A 476 -13.31 -4.44 15.81
C LEU A 476 -14.27 -5.18 16.74
N SER A 477 -14.74 -4.50 17.80
CA SER A 477 -15.79 -5.02 18.66
C SER A 477 -17.17 -4.74 18.04
N LEU A 478 -17.92 -5.80 17.73
CA LEU A 478 -19.29 -5.71 17.25
C LEU A 478 -20.24 -6.05 18.40
N GLU A 479 -21.21 -5.20 18.69
CA GLU A 479 -22.29 -5.52 19.62
C GLU A 479 -23.59 -5.78 18.85
N VAL A 480 -24.05 -7.04 18.89
CA VAL A 480 -25.37 -7.41 18.38
C VAL A 480 -26.39 -7.10 19.46
N LEU A 481 -27.26 -6.15 19.18
CA LEU A 481 -28.27 -5.69 20.12
C LEU A 481 -29.44 -6.69 20.20
N PRO A 482 -30.13 -6.77 21.36
CA PRO A 482 -31.35 -7.54 21.49
C PRO A 482 -32.38 -7.16 20.41
N PRO A 483 -33.13 -8.12 19.84
CA PRO A 483 -34.25 -7.78 18.98
C PRO A 483 -35.25 -6.96 19.81
N GLY A 484 -35.51 -5.73 19.39
CA GLY A 484 -36.66 -4.96 19.88
C GLY A 484 -37.92 -5.29 19.07
N TYR A 485 -39.04 -4.73 19.51
CA TYR A 485 -40.35 -4.97 18.92
C TYR A 485 -40.64 -4.06 17.72
N GLU A 486 -41.62 -4.45 16.92
CA GLU A 486 -42.13 -3.65 15.81
C GLU A 486 -43.32 -2.78 16.25
N LEU A 487 -43.29 -1.51 15.88
CA LEU A 487 -44.44 -0.61 15.94
C LEU A 487 -44.97 -0.43 14.52
N THR A 488 -46.15 -0.98 14.27
CA THR A 488 -46.89 -0.78 13.01
C THR A 488 -47.87 0.37 13.20
N VAL A 489 -47.65 1.47 12.47
CA VAL A 489 -48.52 2.65 12.52
C VAL A 489 -49.33 2.71 11.23
N LYS A 490 -50.65 2.53 11.35
CA LYS A 490 -51.61 2.77 10.27
C LYS A 490 -52.08 4.22 10.32
N VAL A 491 -51.63 5.01 9.36
CA VAL A 491 -51.96 6.43 9.24
C VAL A 491 -53.17 6.59 8.35
N VAL A 492 -54.22 7.21 8.90
CA VAL A 492 -55.47 7.49 8.20
C VAL A 492 -55.83 8.97 8.30
N ASP A 493 -56.56 9.47 7.30
CA ASP A 493 -57.16 10.80 7.34
C ASP A 493 -58.41 10.82 8.25
N SER A 494 -59.06 11.98 8.39
CA SER A 494 -60.27 12.14 9.22
C SER A 494 -61.44 11.26 8.77
N ARG A 495 -61.43 10.77 7.52
CA ARG A 495 -62.43 9.84 6.95
C ARG A 495 -61.99 8.38 7.02
N GLY A 496 -60.88 8.07 7.68
CA GLY A 496 -60.36 6.70 7.82
C GLY A 496 -59.67 6.16 6.57
N ARG A 497 -59.40 7.00 5.55
CA ARG A 497 -58.72 6.57 4.32
C ARG A 497 -57.21 6.56 4.55
N PRO A 498 -56.47 5.58 4.00
CA PRO A 498 -55.02 5.53 4.12
C PRO A 498 -54.29 6.79 3.65
N VAL A 499 -53.24 7.18 4.38
CA VAL A 499 -52.38 8.31 4.03
C VAL A 499 -50.98 7.80 3.64
N PRO A 500 -50.64 7.75 2.34
CA PRO A 500 -49.31 7.36 1.87
C PRO A 500 -48.29 8.49 2.01
N ASN A 501 -47.00 8.13 2.06
CA ASN A 501 -45.86 9.05 2.16
C ASN A 501 -45.88 9.96 3.41
N ALA A 502 -46.66 9.63 4.43
CA ALA A 502 -46.54 10.27 5.74
C ALA A 502 -45.27 9.80 6.43
N THR A 503 -44.59 10.71 7.12
CA THR A 503 -43.42 10.39 7.94
C THR A 503 -43.89 10.06 9.34
N VAL A 504 -43.65 8.83 9.78
CA VAL A 504 -43.89 8.39 11.16
C VAL A 504 -42.55 8.39 11.89
N THR A 505 -42.48 9.08 13.02
CA THR A 505 -41.28 9.12 13.87
C THR A 505 -41.61 8.48 15.21
N ALA A 506 -40.73 7.61 15.72
CA ALA A 506 -40.81 7.02 17.05
C ALA A 506 -39.43 7.07 17.72
N GLY A 507 -39.27 7.94 18.72
CA GLY A 507 -37.95 8.24 19.30
C GLY A 507 -36.96 8.78 18.26
N SER A 508 -35.80 8.14 18.10
CA SER A 508 -34.80 8.52 17.09
C SER A 508 -35.01 7.88 15.71
N ARG A 509 -36.03 7.03 15.56
CA ARG A 509 -36.29 6.26 14.34
C ARG A 509 -37.44 6.87 13.55
N LYS A 510 -37.40 6.71 12.22
CA LYS A 510 -38.45 7.16 11.30
C LYS A 510 -38.75 6.12 10.22
N ALA A 511 -40.00 6.07 9.78
CA ALA A 511 -40.46 5.29 8.64
C ALA A 511 -41.45 6.10 7.82
N PHE A 512 -41.70 5.66 6.58
CA PHE A 512 -42.67 6.30 5.68
C PHE A 512 -43.81 5.34 5.41
N THR A 513 -45.03 5.86 5.29
CA THR A 513 -46.19 5.04 5.01
C THR A 513 -46.26 4.63 3.54
N GLY A 514 -46.61 3.36 3.29
CA GLY A 514 -46.92 2.85 1.96
C GLY A 514 -48.26 3.33 1.41
N LEU A 515 -48.66 2.81 0.24
CA LEU A 515 -49.97 3.13 -0.38
C LEU A 515 -51.17 2.75 0.49
N ASP A 516 -50.99 1.76 1.36
CA ASP A 516 -51.95 1.28 2.36
C ASP A 516 -51.96 2.12 3.65
N GLY A 517 -51.13 3.18 3.71
CA GLY A 517 -51.02 4.07 4.86
C GLY A 517 -50.24 3.46 6.02
N VAL A 518 -49.55 2.34 5.84
CA VAL A 518 -48.86 1.64 6.92
C VAL A 518 -47.37 1.96 6.91
N ALA A 519 -46.82 2.28 8.08
CA ALA A 519 -45.38 2.38 8.33
C ALA A 519 -44.99 1.43 9.47
N VAL A 520 -43.85 0.74 9.33
CA VAL A 520 -43.32 -0.17 10.35
C VAL A 520 -42.00 0.37 10.87
N ILE A 521 -41.91 0.59 12.18
CA ILE A 521 -40.68 0.99 12.87
C ILE A 521 -40.22 -0.18 13.73
N LYS A 522 -39.02 -0.70 13.47
CA LYS A 522 -38.45 -1.85 14.18
C LYS A 522 -37.55 -1.44 15.33
N HIS A 523 -37.23 -2.41 16.19
CA HIS A 523 -36.23 -2.30 17.25
C HIS A 523 -36.55 -1.23 18.30
N LEU A 524 -37.84 -1.10 18.62
CA LEU A 524 -38.32 -0.24 19.70
C LEU A 524 -38.48 -1.06 20.98
N ASN A 525 -38.24 -0.43 22.12
CA ASN A 525 -38.44 -1.04 23.44
C ASN A 525 -38.85 0.03 24.43
N GLY A 526 -39.79 -0.32 25.31
CA GLY A 526 -40.27 0.58 26.35
C GLY A 526 -41.09 1.73 25.79
N ARG A 527 -41.12 2.85 26.53
CA ARG A 527 -41.95 4.00 26.20
C ARG A 527 -41.28 4.89 25.15
N VAL A 528 -41.95 5.11 24.03
CA VAL A 528 -41.50 5.95 22.92
C VAL A 528 -42.56 6.99 22.57
N GLU A 529 -42.12 8.17 22.14
CA GLU A 529 -43.01 9.20 21.64
C GLU A 529 -43.16 9.06 20.13
N VAL A 530 -44.41 8.99 19.66
CA VAL A 530 -44.76 8.78 18.25
C VAL A 530 -45.43 10.03 17.68
N THR A 531 -44.95 10.49 16.53
CA THR A 531 -45.53 11.60 15.77
C THR A 531 -45.72 11.21 14.31
N VAL A 532 -46.70 11.83 13.66
CA VAL A 532 -46.90 11.70 12.20
C VAL A 532 -46.89 13.09 11.58
N ALA A 533 -46.08 13.22 10.52
CA ALA A 533 -46.03 14.40 9.69
C ALA A 533 -46.41 14.07 8.24
N TYR A 534 -47.19 14.94 7.61
CA TYR A 534 -47.55 14.87 6.20
C TYR A 534 -47.02 16.11 5.48
N HIS A 535 -46.21 15.92 4.42
CA HIS A 535 -45.47 16.99 3.76
C HIS A 535 -44.64 17.89 4.71
N GLY A 536 -44.16 17.34 5.82
CA GLY A 536 -43.39 18.06 6.84
C GLY A 536 -44.21 18.80 7.89
N VAL A 537 -45.55 18.82 7.76
CA VAL A 537 -46.47 19.40 8.75
C VAL A 537 -46.88 18.32 9.74
N ALA A 538 -46.82 18.59 11.04
CA ALA A 538 -47.29 17.66 12.07
C ALA A 538 -48.82 17.54 12.01
N VAL A 539 -49.33 16.31 11.86
CA VAL A 539 -50.77 16.04 11.67
C VAL A 539 -51.33 15.05 12.70
N TRP A 540 -50.46 14.47 13.54
CA TRP A 540 -50.85 13.61 14.66
C TRP A 540 -49.73 13.48 15.69
N GLY A 541 -50.10 13.34 16.96
CA GLY A 541 -49.18 13.22 18.10
C GLY A 541 -48.74 14.57 18.70
N PRO A 542 -47.77 14.59 19.63
CA PRO A 542 -47.04 13.42 20.13
C PRO A 542 -47.91 12.49 20.97
N ALA A 543 -47.73 11.18 20.78
CA ALA A 543 -48.38 10.15 21.58
C ALA A 543 -47.33 9.26 22.26
N SER A 544 -47.43 9.10 23.58
CA SER A 544 -46.58 8.18 24.34
C SER A 544 -47.08 6.76 24.19
N VAL A 545 -46.34 5.91 23.47
CA VAL A 545 -46.66 4.50 23.24
C VAL A 545 -45.67 3.62 23.99
N GLU A 546 -46.17 2.66 24.76
CA GLU A 546 -45.34 1.68 25.46
C GLU A 546 -45.22 0.40 24.62
N VAL A 547 -44.02 0.16 24.07
CA VAL A 547 -43.73 -0.94 23.17
C VAL A 547 -42.98 -2.03 23.93
N LEU A 548 -43.73 -2.97 24.49
CA LEU A 548 -43.23 -4.16 25.19
C LEU A 548 -43.48 -5.46 24.41
N GLN A 549 -44.15 -5.35 23.27
CA GLN A 549 -44.45 -6.40 22.29
C GLN A 549 -44.68 -5.73 20.93
N ASP A 550 -44.81 -6.52 19.86
CA ASP A 550 -45.23 -5.98 18.57
C ASP A 550 -46.58 -5.27 18.74
N THR A 551 -46.58 -3.98 18.42
CA THR A 551 -47.66 -3.05 18.75
C THR A 551 -48.20 -2.45 17.47
N ALA A 552 -49.53 -2.44 17.33
CA ALA A 552 -50.21 -1.75 16.26
C ALA A 552 -50.88 -0.48 16.81
N LEU A 553 -50.73 0.62 16.09
CA LEU A 553 -51.32 1.91 16.42
C LEU A 553 -52.03 2.46 15.17
N VAL A 554 -53.24 2.99 15.35
CA VAL A 554 -53.92 3.76 14.29
C VAL A 554 -53.77 5.24 14.62
N ALA A 555 -53.14 5.98 13.71
CA ALA A 555 -52.97 7.43 13.81
C ALA A 555 -54.01 8.12 12.92
N SER A 556 -55.13 8.52 13.53
CA SER A 556 -56.18 9.32 12.86
C SER A 556 -55.74 10.77 12.80
N CYS A 557 -55.17 11.16 11.67
CA CYS A 557 -54.55 12.46 11.49
C CYS A 557 -55.59 13.57 11.29
N SER A 558 -55.24 14.79 11.70
CA SER A 558 -55.96 16.02 11.34
C SER A 558 -55.72 16.36 9.87
N LEU A 559 -56.14 15.48 8.97
CA LEU A 559 -56.07 15.62 7.52
C LEU A 559 -57.48 15.54 6.97
N TYR A 560 -57.94 16.63 6.36
CA TYR A 560 -59.35 16.80 5.99
C TYR A 560 -59.54 16.88 4.48
N GLU A 561 -60.73 16.51 4.03
CA GLU A 561 -61.23 16.83 2.70
C GLU A 561 -61.87 18.23 2.73
N VAL A 562 -61.26 19.17 2.01
CA VAL A 562 -61.69 20.58 1.96
C VAL A 562 -62.27 20.86 0.58
N HIS A 563 -63.45 21.49 0.55
CA HIS A 563 -64.07 21.94 -0.68
C HIS A 563 -63.94 23.46 -0.77
N VAL A 564 -63.51 23.95 -1.92
CA VAL A 564 -63.42 25.39 -2.16
C VAL A 564 -64.36 25.71 -3.30
N LEU A 565 -65.32 26.61 -3.04
CA LEU A 565 -66.23 27.13 -4.04
C LEU A 565 -65.74 28.51 -4.46
N ALA A 566 -65.07 28.61 -5.60
CA ALA A 566 -64.68 29.88 -6.16
C ALA A 566 -65.86 30.56 -6.87
N VAL A 567 -66.19 31.79 -6.45
CA VAL A 567 -67.21 32.62 -7.10
C VAL A 567 -66.68 34.00 -7.44
N THR A 568 -67.28 34.63 -8.45
CA THR A 568 -67.08 36.05 -8.76
C THR A 568 -67.83 36.93 -7.74
N PRO A 569 -67.54 38.25 -7.66
CA PRO A 569 -68.23 39.17 -6.75
C PRO A 569 -69.77 39.23 -6.89
N ASP A 570 -70.31 38.78 -8.03
CA ASP A 570 -71.76 38.66 -8.29
C ASP A 570 -72.30 37.23 -8.05
N ASN A 571 -71.60 36.41 -7.26
CA ASN A 571 -71.97 35.04 -6.88
C ASN A 571 -72.12 34.07 -8.07
N ARG A 572 -71.41 34.27 -9.18
CA ARG A 572 -71.34 33.29 -10.27
C ARG A 572 -70.17 32.34 -10.07
N PRO A 573 -70.28 31.05 -10.43
CA PRO A 573 -69.15 30.13 -10.43
C PRO A 573 -67.95 30.66 -11.22
N ALA A 574 -66.75 30.54 -10.66
CA ALA A 574 -65.48 30.88 -11.31
C ALA A 574 -64.74 29.60 -11.76
N PRO A 575 -65.01 29.07 -12.97
CA PRO A 575 -64.36 27.86 -13.47
C PRO A 575 -62.93 28.12 -13.96
N GLY A 576 -62.07 27.10 -13.90
CA GLY A 576 -60.72 27.16 -14.46
C GLY A 576 -59.68 27.88 -13.59
N VAL A 577 -60.02 28.26 -12.37
CA VAL A 577 -59.09 28.90 -11.42
C VAL A 577 -58.18 27.83 -10.82
N LEU A 578 -56.87 28.08 -10.83
CA LEU A 578 -55.90 27.22 -10.14
C LEU A 578 -55.85 27.60 -8.66
N LEU A 579 -56.40 26.74 -7.81
CA LEU A 579 -56.32 26.90 -6.36
C LEU A 579 -55.13 26.13 -5.83
N VAL A 580 -54.37 26.74 -4.92
CA VAL A 580 -53.18 26.15 -4.28
C VAL A 580 -53.32 26.29 -2.77
N VAL A 581 -53.25 25.17 -2.05
CA VAL A 581 -53.23 25.14 -0.58
C VAL A 581 -51.79 25.12 -0.12
N ALA A 582 -51.45 26.01 0.81
CA ALA A 582 -50.15 26.12 1.43
C ALA A 582 -50.24 26.18 2.96
N VAL A 583 -49.23 25.65 3.64
CA VAL A 583 -49.07 25.76 5.09
C VAL A 583 -47.66 26.29 5.35
N GLU A 584 -47.54 27.33 6.18
CA GLU A 584 -46.25 27.98 6.49
C GLU A 584 -45.47 28.40 5.23
N GLY A 585 -46.17 28.85 4.18
CA GLY A 585 -45.57 29.26 2.91
C GLY A 585 -45.15 28.10 1.98
N ARG A 586 -45.35 26.84 2.38
CA ARG A 586 -45.08 25.66 1.55
C ARG A 586 -46.36 25.17 0.87
N GLU A 587 -46.35 25.10 -0.46
CA GLU A 587 -47.44 24.50 -1.24
C GLU A 587 -47.56 23.00 -0.96
N LEU A 588 -48.78 22.56 -0.67
CA LEU A 588 -49.10 21.17 -0.34
C LEU A 588 -49.87 20.47 -1.45
N ALA A 589 -50.86 21.15 -2.02
CA ALA A 589 -51.71 20.61 -3.07
C ALA A 589 -52.27 21.72 -3.95
N SER A 590 -52.61 21.38 -5.18
CA SER A 590 -53.27 22.29 -6.13
C SER A 590 -54.43 21.58 -6.82
N ALA A 591 -55.52 22.31 -7.08
CA ALA A 591 -56.67 21.82 -7.81
C ALA A 591 -57.26 22.93 -8.66
N VAL A 592 -57.80 22.59 -9.84
CA VAL A 592 -58.47 23.55 -10.73
C VAL A 592 -59.97 23.47 -10.50
N THR A 593 -60.62 24.63 -10.39
CA THR A 593 -62.07 24.70 -10.20
C THR A 593 -62.81 24.19 -11.44
N ASN A 594 -63.85 23.38 -11.23
CA ASN A 594 -64.67 22.82 -12.29
C ASN A 594 -65.70 23.85 -12.84
N ALA A 595 -66.60 23.42 -13.73
CA ALA A 595 -67.64 24.27 -14.32
C ALA A 595 -68.60 24.91 -13.29
N THR A 596 -68.71 24.33 -12.09
CA THR A 596 -69.52 24.85 -10.98
C THR A 596 -68.69 25.65 -9.97
N GLY A 597 -67.43 25.96 -10.28
CA GLY A 597 -66.54 26.75 -9.42
C GLY A 597 -65.92 25.95 -8.26
N TYR A 598 -66.22 24.66 -8.16
CA TYR A 598 -65.72 23.81 -7.07
C TYR A 598 -64.37 23.21 -7.38
N ALA A 599 -63.49 23.20 -6.38
CA ALA A 599 -62.33 22.33 -6.29
C ALA A 599 -62.35 21.56 -4.98
N THR A 600 -61.84 20.33 -4.99
CA THR A 600 -61.73 19.50 -3.80
C THR A 600 -60.26 19.20 -3.53
N PHE A 601 -59.83 19.48 -2.31
CA PHE A 601 -58.51 19.12 -1.82
C PHE A 601 -58.62 17.93 -0.88
N GLN A 602 -57.84 16.89 -1.16
CA GLN A 602 -57.73 15.72 -0.32
C GLN A 602 -56.57 15.90 0.64
N ARG A 603 -56.75 15.53 1.91
CA ARG A 603 -55.70 15.48 2.94
C ARG A 603 -55.03 16.83 3.18
N VAL A 604 -55.84 17.86 3.39
CA VAL A 604 -55.35 19.18 3.85
C VAL A 604 -55.07 19.11 5.36
N PRO A 605 -53.86 19.48 5.83
CA PRO A 605 -53.58 19.56 7.27
C PRO A 605 -54.52 20.52 8.00
N GLY A 606 -54.98 20.11 9.18
CA GLY A 606 -55.75 20.95 10.09
C GLY A 606 -54.92 22.09 10.67
N GLY A 607 -55.59 23.20 10.98
CA GLY A 607 -54.95 24.43 11.46
C GLY A 607 -54.97 25.53 10.41
N ASN A 608 -54.08 26.51 10.56
CA ASN A 608 -54.04 27.68 9.69
C ASN A 608 -53.41 27.31 8.35
N VAL A 609 -54.21 27.37 7.29
CA VAL A 609 -53.76 27.18 5.91
C VAL A 609 -53.97 28.45 5.12
N THR A 610 -53.16 28.65 4.09
CA THR A 610 -53.37 29.72 3.11
C THR A 610 -53.79 29.10 1.79
N ILE A 611 -54.89 29.56 1.22
CA ILE A 611 -55.36 29.15 -0.09
C ILE A 611 -55.10 30.32 -1.03
N TYR A 612 -54.37 30.07 -2.10
CA TYR A 612 -54.12 31.03 -3.17
C TYR A 612 -54.95 30.66 -4.40
N ALA A 613 -55.54 31.64 -5.06
CA ALA A 613 -56.12 31.49 -6.38
C ALA A 613 -55.21 32.14 -7.42
N TYR A 614 -54.91 31.39 -8.47
CA TYR A 614 -54.16 31.89 -9.61
C TYR A 614 -54.94 31.73 -10.91
N THR A 615 -54.50 32.45 -11.94
CA THR A 615 -54.78 32.07 -13.33
C THR A 615 -54.33 30.62 -13.60
N PRO A 616 -54.93 29.92 -14.58
CA PRO A 616 -54.63 28.50 -14.83
C PRO A 616 -53.14 28.19 -15.08
N ASP A 617 -52.39 29.18 -15.59
CA ASP A 617 -50.94 29.11 -15.85
C ASP A 617 -50.06 29.49 -14.64
N LYS A 618 -50.68 29.78 -13.49
CA LYS A 618 -50.05 30.26 -12.24
C LYS A 618 -49.31 31.61 -12.38
N ALA A 619 -49.57 32.38 -13.44
CA ALA A 619 -48.86 33.63 -13.70
C ALA A 619 -49.35 34.81 -12.85
N VAL A 620 -50.66 34.87 -12.55
CA VAL A 620 -51.28 35.98 -11.82
C VAL A 620 -51.97 35.46 -10.57
N LEU A 621 -51.62 36.00 -9.41
CA LEU A 621 -52.33 35.79 -8.14
C LEU A 621 -53.63 36.59 -8.18
N LEU A 622 -54.76 35.88 -8.16
CA LEU A 622 -56.11 36.45 -8.22
C LEU A 622 -56.64 36.77 -6.82
N ALA A 623 -56.31 35.96 -5.81
CA ALA A 623 -56.69 36.19 -4.41
C ALA A 623 -55.95 35.25 -3.44
N GLU A 624 -55.97 35.59 -2.16
CA GLU A 624 -55.35 34.87 -1.05
C GLU A 624 -56.31 34.81 0.15
N TRP A 625 -56.39 33.65 0.80
CA TRP A 625 -57.25 33.43 1.97
C TRP A 625 -56.53 32.67 3.06
N HIS A 626 -56.56 33.21 4.28
CA HIS A 626 -56.14 32.49 5.47
C HIS A 626 -57.36 31.82 6.11
N VAL A 627 -57.36 30.49 6.11
CA VAL A 627 -58.48 29.68 6.58
C VAL A 627 -57.99 28.79 7.70
N GLN A 628 -58.78 28.65 8.75
CA GLN A 628 -58.50 27.68 9.81
C GLN A 628 -59.28 26.40 9.53
N ILE A 629 -58.60 25.37 9.03
CA ILE A 629 -59.23 24.08 8.74
C ILE A 629 -59.44 23.30 10.03
N THR A 630 -60.69 22.98 10.34
CA THR A 630 -61.06 22.27 11.59
C THR A 630 -61.76 20.94 11.38
N GLY A 631 -62.20 20.62 10.16
CA GLY A 631 -62.98 19.41 9.88
C GLY A 631 -63.15 19.11 8.39
N ASP A 632 -63.77 17.97 8.10
CA ASP A 632 -64.17 17.59 6.74
C ASP A 632 -65.35 18.43 6.24
N GLY A 633 -65.36 18.69 4.93
CA GLY A 633 -66.52 19.29 4.27
C GLY A 633 -66.62 20.81 4.46
N GLU A 634 -65.58 21.46 4.97
CA GLU A 634 -65.51 22.91 5.09
C GLU A 634 -65.53 23.53 3.68
N VAL A 635 -66.55 24.34 3.41
CA VAL A 635 -66.69 25.12 2.18
C VAL A 635 -66.07 26.49 2.45
N VAL A 636 -64.89 26.73 1.90
CA VAL A 636 -64.35 28.09 1.81
C VAL A 636 -65.02 28.74 0.61
N ASP A 637 -65.67 29.90 0.80
CA ASP A 637 -66.39 30.66 -0.23
C ASP A 637 -65.61 31.96 -0.53
N PRO A 638 -64.59 31.89 -1.39
CA PRO A 638 -63.67 32.99 -1.59
C PRO A 638 -64.08 33.78 -2.84
N TYR A 639 -64.32 35.09 -2.69
CA TYR A 639 -64.56 35.97 -3.84
C TYR A 639 -63.29 36.14 -4.67
N ILE A 640 -63.38 35.83 -5.97
CA ILE A 640 -62.29 35.98 -6.93
C ILE A 640 -62.60 37.15 -7.85
N GLU A 641 -61.80 38.22 -7.75
CA GLU A 641 -61.88 39.31 -8.72
C GLU A 641 -61.33 38.83 -10.07
N PRO A 642 -62.10 38.93 -11.17
CA PRO A 642 -61.57 38.62 -12.49
C PRO A 642 -60.42 39.58 -12.82
N PRO A 643 -59.35 39.11 -13.47
CA PRO A 643 -58.27 40.00 -13.89
C PRO A 643 -58.86 41.08 -14.80
N SER A 644 -58.54 42.35 -14.50
CA SER A 644 -58.93 43.47 -15.35
C SER A 644 -58.44 43.19 -16.77
N ARG A 645 -59.38 43.12 -17.72
CA ARG A 645 -59.04 43.10 -19.15
C ARG A 645 -58.37 44.44 -19.47
N GLU A 646 -57.05 44.45 -19.60
CA GLU A 646 -56.37 45.43 -20.45
C GLU A 646 -56.59 45.10 -21.93
#